data_AF-A0A952TG41-F1
#
_entry.id   AF-A0A952TG41-F1
#
_cell.length_a   1.000
_cell.length_b   1.000
_cell.length_c   1.000
_cell.angle_alpha   90.00
_cell.angle_beta   90.00
_cell.angle_gamma   90.00
#
_symmetry.space_group_name_H-M   'P 1'
#
loop_
_entity.id
_entity.type
_entity.pdbx_description
1 polymer ?
#
loop_
_entity_poly.entity_id
_entity_poly.type
_entity_poly.pdbx_seq_one_letter_code
_entity_poly.pdbx_strand_id
1 'polypeptide(L)'
;MKKPVRSHRRFLTQGVLLLVLCGAHSVASAQVVGVPRRDPMPARNADPSSYLCLPGDSFSTYRQVRLPGQLADIDDNERPVMYPACNLPAEYDCPLFENRPHEELNQAIDIMSQAVATTPECQSMSSALGGIGRNADELRATVQTLQTLLQSNSVEPLPPVQLADLERQITSAIYAANNLGQIFSSNSLLNSRCGREMMSSGKVLVALTDIMNNLAPYALMFAAVNPSIGLPAKFALTGGAAATSAVSSFVQMVETNTIDMNNPEHRKAVLKNTCQFNKIAQKIRFMQWAQSGRIQDVTSELDRQKNAYRALYSAPATEDISQLISRREALEGKTISIEQQMRKDSFNLSYRESQLRDAGNETLQTCLIGAELYRQSMRPGAAYGGLDWNRMGQQGIDALTVTFPATILANMIRAVQMNQPSSGGYNNGSWSTPAPDPNVPADPNQPGADLDPRIIPLINLHDVARKRIGAVYNAAVEGDAKAVQLCAETTTTWVRSLRQALRLTAELANEERLKLENELGQNSSYAQWRDQRDAVKREEVTLSRVEKVMRELAKENSVFDRSELDQRMSLLKGSLFGRRGSWSVGRSPLSEWFNHTLRLHGSRVSSFNDNTQRLLAGSQRLTPGKAESEPLANLNPGIIQAGTRGHEITCQLLESAWLDWSAAIDHLGASEFMCDMIDRHIDNKVERELVSVCRGDINLDGSQRVPSKLQQSKARLKGDRVTTSLSPKEWALLVDKKLTELRCSKPSHNDLN
;
A
#
# COMPACT_ATOMS: atom_id res chain seq x y z
N MET A 1 7.54 47.94 -63.96
CA MET A 1 6.08 47.84 -64.21
C MET A 1 5.37 47.34 -62.95
N LYS A 2 4.29 48.05 -62.57
CA LYS A 2 3.10 47.69 -61.76
C LYS A 2 3.20 46.53 -60.72
N LYS A 3 3.23 46.73 -59.38
CA LYS A 3 2.35 47.45 -58.40
C LYS A 3 1.17 46.61 -57.86
N PRO A 4 0.63 46.86 -56.63
CA PRO A 4 1.28 47.42 -55.42
C PRO A 4 0.77 46.85 -54.05
N VAL A 5 1.37 47.37 -52.96
CA VAL A 5 0.91 47.32 -51.55
C VAL A 5 -0.10 48.43 -51.21
N ARG A 6 -1.05 48.20 -50.27
CA ARG A 6 -1.70 49.15 -49.30
C ARG A 6 -2.73 48.37 -48.44
N SER A 7 -2.88 48.49 -47.11
CA SER A 7 -2.91 49.61 -46.14
C SER A 7 -4.29 50.30 -45.97
N HIS A 8 -4.87 50.13 -44.77
CA HIS A 8 -6.06 50.73 -44.12
C HIS A 8 -6.66 52.07 -44.64
N ARG A 9 -8.01 52.22 -44.53
CA ARG A 9 -8.72 53.04 -43.49
C ARG A 9 -10.25 53.24 -43.69
N ARG A 10 -11.00 53.16 -42.57
CA ARG A 10 -12.30 53.86 -42.23
C ARG A 10 -13.55 53.46 -43.06
N PHE A 11 -14.82 53.67 -42.64
CA PHE A 11 -15.46 54.72 -41.80
C PHE A 11 -16.87 54.32 -41.24
N LEU A 12 -17.40 55.07 -40.24
CA LEU A 12 -18.83 55.37 -39.89
C LEU A 12 -19.78 54.19 -39.49
N THR A 13 -20.39 54.04 -38.30
CA THR A 13 -21.24 54.86 -37.37
C THR A 13 -22.76 54.83 -37.59
N GLN A 14 -23.51 54.30 -36.61
CA GLN A 14 -24.78 54.76 -35.96
C GLN A 14 -25.14 53.69 -34.89
N GLY A 15 -25.51 53.98 -33.64
CA GLY A 15 -26.78 54.56 -33.17
C GLY A 15 -27.82 53.43 -32.92
N VAL A 16 -28.59 53.29 -31.82
CA VAL A 16 -28.90 54.13 -30.65
C VAL A 16 -29.31 53.26 -29.43
N LEU A 17 -28.76 53.59 -28.25
CA LEU A 17 -29.35 53.68 -26.90
C LEU A 17 -30.75 53.06 -26.56
N LEU A 18 -30.86 52.29 -25.46
CA LEU A 18 -31.82 52.56 -24.35
C LEU A 18 -31.53 51.79 -23.05
N LEU A 19 -32.03 52.36 -21.94
CA LEU A 19 -31.76 52.10 -20.51
C LEU A 19 -33.10 52.04 -19.74
N VAL A 20 -33.25 51.53 -18.51
CA VAL A 20 -32.59 50.46 -17.70
C VAL A 20 -33.48 50.27 -16.42
N LEU A 21 -33.06 49.53 -15.38
CA LEU A 21 -33.72 49.30 -14.06
C LEU A 21 -34.73 48.14 -14.04
N CYS A 22 -34.61 47.11 -13.19
CA CYS A 22 -34.39 46.99 -11.73
C CYS A 22 -35.70 47.00 -10.92
N GLY A 23 -35.91 45.94 -10.13
CA GLY A 23 -36.98 45.82 -9.15
C GLY A 23 -36.74 44.61 -8.24
N ALA A 24 -36.64 44.85 -6.94
CA ALA A 24 -36.53 43.84 -5.87
C ALA A 24 -37.60 44.12 -4.79
N HIS A 25 -37.73 43.21 -3.81
CA HIS A 25 -38.69 43.15 -2.67
C HIS A 25 -39.81 42.10 -2.87
N SER A 26 -40.43 41.49 -1.85
CA SER A 26 -40.02 41.19 -0.46
C SER A 26 -41.04 40.18 0.16
N VAL A 27 -40.62 39.56 1.27
CA VAL A 27 -41.34 38.66 2.20
C VAL A 27 -42.85 38.93 2.43
N ALA A 28 -43.67 37.87 2.47
CA ALA A 28 -44.88 37.76 3.33
C ALA A 28 -45.32 36.29 3.54
N SER A 29 -46.02 36.01 4.65
CA SER A 29 -46.32 34.67 5.19
C SER A 29 -47.76 34.20 4.97
N ALA A 30 -48.00 32.88 4.97
CA ALA A 30 -49.31 32.28 5.22
C ALA A 30 -49.18 30.89 5.90
N GLN A 31 -50.22 30.45 6.61
CA GLN A 31 -50.18 29.34 7.58
C GLN A 31 -51.28 28.28 7.32
N VAL A 32 -50.97 27.03 7.70
CA VAL A 32 -51.88 26.04 8.37
C VAL A 32 -52.78 25.06 7.54
N VAL A 33 -52.85 23.83 8.09
CA VAL A 33 -53.61 22.58 7.76
C VAL A 33 -53.20 21.72 6.55
N GLY A 34 -52.97 20.41 6.79
CA GLY A 34 -53.19 19.37 5.76
C GLY A 34 -52.32 18.11 5.82
N VAL A 35 -52.41 17.27 6.87
CA VAL A 35 -51.83 15.91 6.86
C VAL A 35 -52.86 14.89 6.38
N PRO A 36 -52.49 13.99 5.46
CA PRO A 36 -52.80 12.58 5.69
C PRO A 36 -51.58 11.65 5.47
N ARG A 37 -51.63 10.50 6.15
CA ARG A 37 -50.62 9.43 6.17
C ARG A 37 -50.28 8.91 4.76
N ARG A 38 -49.03 8.49 4.57
CA ARG A 38 -48.63 7.50 3.56
C ARG A 38 -47.91 6.34 4.23
N ASP A 39 -48.25 5.13 3.81
CA ASP A 39 -47.67 3.88 4.28
C ASP A 39 -46.22 3.71 3.77
N PRO A 40 -45.36 2.96 4.48
CA PRO A 40 -43.98 2.74 4.07
C PRO A 40 -43.89 1.78 2.86
N MET A 41 -43.30 2.24 1.76
CA MET A 41 -42.81 1.33 0.72
C MET A 41 -41.59 0.53 1.22
N PRO A 42 -41.41 -0.73 0.80
CA PRO A 42 -40.29 -1.56 1.22
C PRO A 42 -38.97 -1.07 0.59
N ALA A 43 -37.88 -1.25 1.33
CA ALA A 43 -36.54 -0.94 0.86
C ALA A 43 -36.18 -1.75 -0.40
N ARG A 44 -35.84 -1.05 -1.48
CA ARG A 44 -35.10 -1.64 -2.60
C ARG A 44 -33.64 -1.73 -2.21
N ASN A 45 -33.08 -2.94 -2.20
CA ASN A 45 -31.64 -3.14 -2.15
C ASN A 45 -31.02 -2.48 -3.38
N ALA A 46 -30.32 -1.36 -3.17
CA ALA A 46 -29.47 -0.75 -4.18
C ALA A 46 -28.13 -1.48 -4.13
N ASP A 47 -27.85 -2.27 -5.16
CA ASP A 47 -26.56 -2.95 -5.35
C ASP A 47 -25.50 -1.90 -5.74
N PRO A 48 -24.42 -1.69 -4.96
CA PRO A 48 -23.43 -0.65 -5.25
C PRO A 48 -22.51 -0.93 -6.46
N SER A 49 -22.64 -2.09 -7.11
CA SER A 49 -21.67 -2.61 -8.10
C SER A 49 -21.72 -1.99 -9.51
N SER A 50 -22.58 -0.99 -9.76
CA SER A 50 -22.94 -0.54 -11.11
C SER A 50 -22.47 0.89 -11.49
N TYR A 51 -21.19 1.21 -11.32
CA TYR A 51 -20.59 2.44 -11.89
C TYR A 51 -19.73 2.12 -13.12
N LEU A 52 -20.33 2.20 -14.31
CA LEU A 52 -19.66 2.04 -15.61
C LEU A 52 -19.01 3.35 -16.08
N CYS A 53 -17.80 3.25 -16.63
CA CYS A 53 -17.02 4.39 -17.12
C CYS A 53 -17.62 5.01 -18.40
N LEU A 54 -18.51 5.98 -18.24
CA LEU A 54 -18.86 6.91 -19.31
C LEU A 54 -17.80 8.04 -19.38
N PRO A 55 -17.21 8.33 -20.56
CA PRO A 55 -16.29 9.46 -20.70
C PRO A 55 -17.08 10.77 -20.67
N GLY A 56 -17.02 11.47 -19.54
CA GLY A 56 -17.59 12.81 -19.35
C GLY A 56 -16.93 13.86 -20.26
N ASP A 57 -17.69 14.90 -20.62
CA ASP A 57 -17.40 15.75 -21.78
C ASP A 57 -16.39 16.91 -21.52
N SER A 58 -15.59 16.87 -20.47
CA SER A 58 -14.65 17.94 -20.06
C SER A 58 -13.22 17.78 -20.58
N PHE A 59 -13.04 17.59 -21.90
CA PHE A 59 -11.72 17.66 -22.55
C PHE A 59 -11.70 18.71 -23.68
N SER A 60 -11.46 19.98 -23.33
CA SER A 60 -11.10 21.03 -24.29
C SER A 60 -10.11 22.05 -23.71
N THR A 61 -9.00 22.26 -24.45
CA THR A 61 -8.18 23.48 -24.47
C THR A 61 -7.64 24.04 -23.14
N TYR A 62 -6.46 23.58 -22.71
CA TYR A 62 -5.20 24.34 -22.81
C TYR A 62 -4.01 23.50 -22.29
N ARG A 63 -3.12 23.04 -23.19
CA ARG A 63 -1.90 22.30 -22.80
C ARG A 63 -0.71 23.24 -22.67
N GLN A 64 -0.63 24.00 -21.58
CA GLN A 64 0.63 24.64 -21.20
C GLN A 64 1.64 23.59 -20.69
N VAL A 65 2.93 23.90 -20.85
CA VAL A 65 4.05 23.05 -20.43
C VAL A 65 4.03 22.91 -18.90
N ARG A 66 3.72 21.70 -18.40
CA ARG A 66 3.77 21.40 -16.95
C ARG A 66 5.21 21.42 -16.44
N LEU A 67 5.50 22.29 -15.49
CA LEU A 67 6.75 22.28 -14.70
C LEU A 67 6.62 21.33 -13.49
N PRO A 68 7.74 20.89 -12.88
CA PRO A 68 7.67 20.01 -11.71
C PRO A 68 7.13 20.78 -10.49
N GLY A 69 5.99 20.36 -9.94
CA GLY A 69 5.44 20.92 -8.70
C GLY A 69 3.93 21.19 -8.66
N GLN A 70 3.19 21.03 -9.77
CA GLN A 70 1.73 21.18 -9.76
C GLN A 70 1.01 19.93 -9.21
N LEU A 71 -0.01 20.18 -8.37
CA LEU A 71 -0.85 19.18 -7.73
C LEU A 71 -1.77 18.45 -8.73
N ALA A 72 -2.30 17.30 -8.33
CA ALA A 72 -3.31 16.55 -9.09
C ALA A 72 -4.62 17.34 -9.22
N ASP A 73 -5.50 16.94 -10.15
CA ASP A 73 -6.84 17.53 -10.26
C ASP A 73 -7.61 17.34 -8.95
N ILE A 74 -8.28 18.41 -8.53
CA ILE A 74 -8.90 18.55 -7.22
C ILE A 74 -10.41 18.75 -7.43
N ASP A 75 -11.26 18.04 -6.66
CA ASP A 75 -12.72 18.24 -6.73
C ASP A 75 -13.16 19.57 -6.09
N ASP A 76 -14.45 19.89 -6.22
CA ASP A 76 -15.08 21.06 -5.60
C ASP A 76 -15.00 21.08 -4.05
N ASN A 77 -14.46 20.02 -3.42
CA ASN A 77 -14.26 19.86 -1.97
C ASN A 77 -12.76 19.81 -1.57
N GLU A 78 -11.87 20.29 -2.43
CA GLU A 78 -10.41 20.30 -2.24
C GLU A 78 -9.73 18.91 -2.12
N ARG A 79 -10.33 17.84 -2.64
CA ARG A 79 -9.80 16.46 -2.59
C ARG A 79 -9.13 16.04 -3.90
N PRO A 80 -7.97 15.34 -3.87
CA PRO A 80 -7.38 14.74 -5.07
C PRO A 80 -8.36 13.76 -5.73
N VAL A 81 -8.72 14.00 -6.99
CA VAL A 81 -9.63 13.13 -7.74
C VAL A 81 -8.88 11.89 -8.20
N MET A 82 -9.00 10.81 -7.43
CA MET A 82 -8.71 9.48 -7.95
C MET A 82 -9.91 9.02 -8.79
N TYR A 83 -9.78 9.10 -10.11
CA TYR A 83 -10.69 8.40 -11.00
C TYR A 83 -10.63 6.89 -10.68
N PRO A 84 -11.77 6.20 -10.50
CA PRO A 84 -11.74 4.75 -10.39
C PRO A 84 -11.09 4.19 -11.66
N ALA A 85 -10.12 3.29 -11.50
CA ALA A 85 -9.56 2.58 -12.64
C ALA A 85 -10.71 1.93 -13.39
N CYS A 86 -10.77 2.14 -14.72
CA CYS A 86 -11.65 1.35 -15.56
C CYS A 86 -11.40 -0.13 -15.25
N ASN A 87 -12.45 -0.96 -15.16
CA ASN A 87 -12.32 -2.41 -15.03
C ASN A 87 -11.65 -2.98 -16.29
N LEU A 88 -10.32 -2.86 -16.35
CA LEU A 88 -9.47 -3.55 -17.29
C LEU A 88 -9.77 -5.04 -17.15
N PRO A 89 -9.98 -5.78 -18.26
CA PRO A 89 -10.10 -7.23 -18.20
C PRO A 89 -8.92 -7.80 -17.40
N ALA A 90 -9.14 -8.83 -16.58
CA ALA A 90 -8.12 -9.32 -15.64
C ALA A 90 -6.80 -9.77 -16.30
N GLU A 91 -6.79 -10.02 -17.62
CA GLU A 91 -5.56 -10.24 -18.40
C GLU A 91 -4.69 -8.97 -18.60
N TYR A 92 -5.28 -7.77 -18.50
CA TYR A 92 -4.62 -6.47 -18.51
C TYR A 92 -4.44 -5.86 -17.12
N ASP A 93 -4.86 -6.54 -16.05
CA ASP A 93 -4.60 -6.03 -14.71
C ASP A 93 -3.09 -6.00 -14.44
N CYS A 94 -2.66 -4.82 -14.04
CA CYS A 94 -1.30 -4.49 -13.69
C CYS A 94 -1.35 -4.14 -12.20
N PRO A 95 -1.34 -5.14 -11.28
CA PRO A 95 -1.43 -4.90 -9.85
C PRO A 95 -0.18 -4.14 -9.40
N LEU A 96 -0.22 -2.81 -9.47
CA LEU A 96 0.95 -1.98 -9.26
C LEU A 96 1.43 -2.08 -7.80
N PHE A 97 0.52 -2.38 -6.87
CA PHE A 97 0.75 -2.39 -5.43
C PHE A 97 0.08 -3.51 -4.63
N GLU A 98 -0.51 -4.55 -5.25
CA GLU A 98 -1.19 -5.61 -4.47
C GLU A 98 -0.22 -6.46 -3.65
N ASN A 99 -0.45 -6.52 -2.34
CA ASN A 99 0.28 -7.37 -1.39
C ASN A 99 -0.36 -8.77 -1.31
N ARG A 100 -0.26 -9.57 -2.38
CA ARG A 100 -0.56 -11.02 -2.37
C ARG A 100 0.68 -11.92 -2.64
N PRO A 101 1.87 -11.63 -2.07
CA PRO A 101 3.14 -12.17 -2.57
C PRO A 101 3.36 -13.67 -2.30
N HIS A 102 2.49 -14.33 -1.53
CA HIS A 102 2.70 -15.67 -1.00
C HIS A 102 2.09 -16.80 -1.85
N GLU A 103 0.85 -16.63 -2.30
CA GLU A 103 0.10 -17.66 -3.02
C GLU A 103 0.50 -17.68 -4.50
N GLU A 104 0.57 -16.50 -5.11
CA GLU A 104 1.02 -16.29 -6.50
C GLU A 104 2.45 -16.79 -6.74
N LEU A 105 3.34 -16.68 -5.74
CA LEU A 105 4.73 -17.13 -5.86
C LEU A 105 4.85 -18.64 -5.91
N ASN A 106 4.14 -19.36 -5.02
CA ASN A 106 4.09 -20.82 -5.06
C ASN A 106 3.40 -21.30 -6.35
N GLN A 107 2.28 -20.66 -6.73
CA GLN A 107 1.59 -20.95 -7.98
C GLN A 107 2.48 -20.74 -9.22
N ALA A 108 3.30 -19.68 -9.25
CA ALA A 108 4.23 -19.44 -10.33
C ALA A 108 5.35 -20.50 -10.38
N ILE A 109 5.91 -20.89 -9.24
CA ILE A 109 6.89 -22.00 -9.15
C ILE A 109 6.27 -23.30 -9.69
N ASP A 110 5.01 -23.58 -9.34
CA ASP A 110 4.31 -24.78 -9.77
C ASP A 110 3.94 -24.74 -11.26
N ILE A 111 3.47 -23.61 -11.81
CA ILE A 111 3.21 -23.43 -13.25
C ILE A 111 4.50 -23.61 -14.06
N MET A 112 5.61 -23.04 -13.59
CA MET A 112 6.92 -23.22 -14.22
C MET A 112 7.33 -24.70 -14.21
N SER A 113 7.33 -25.35 -13.04
CA SER A 113 7.72 -26.76 -12.89
C SER A 113 6.82 -27.69 -13.70
N GLN A 114 5.50 -27.45 -13.71
CA GLN A 114 4.54 -28.22 -14.48
C GLN A 114 4.77 -28.08 -15.98
N ALA A 115 4.92 -26.85 -16.50
CA ALA A 115 5.16 -26.63 -17.93
C ALA A 115 6.46 -27.28 -18.44
N VAL A 116 7.48 -27.34 -17.57
CA VAL A 116 8.75 -28.05 -17.80
C VAL A 116 8.53 -29.57 -17.85
N ALA A 117 7.74 -30.11 -16.92
CA ALA A 117 7.50 -31.54 -16.77
C ALA A 117 6.53 -32.13 -17.82
N THR A 118 5.53 -31.35 -18.28
CA THR A 118 4.49 -31.84 -19.20
C THR A 118 4.93 -31.94 -20.65
N THR A 119 6.07 -31.36 -21.02
CA THR A 119 6.55 -31.31 -22.42
C THR A 119 7.46 -32.52 -22.70
N PRO A 120 7.05 -33.51 -23.52
CA PRO A 120 7.83 -34.74 -23.73
C PRO A 120 9.24 -34.49 -24.29
N GLU A 121 9.38 -33.52 -25.18
CA GLU A 121 10.61 -33.08 -25.84
C GLU A 121 11.67 -32.66 -24.80
N CYS A 122 11.22 -32.12 -23.67
CA CYS A 122 12.07 -31.66 -22.58
C CYS A 122 12.70 -32.80 -21.79
N GLN A 123 12.08 -33.99 -21.74
CA GLN A 123 12.61 -35.14 -20.99
C GLN A 123 13.99 -35.59 -21.47
N SER A 124 14.32 -35.30 -22.74
CA SER A 124 15.66 -35.51 -23.31
C SER A 124 16.77 -34.65 -22.67
N MET A 125 16.41 -33.54 -22.03
CA MET A 125 17.34 -32.56 -21.43
C MET A 125 17.43 -32.72 -19.90
N SER A 126 17.58 -33.96 -19.42
CA SER A 126 17.51 -34.33 -18.00
C SER A 126 18.36 -33.47 -17.05
N SER A 127 19.55 -33.01 -17.49
CA SER A 127 20.41 -32.12 -16.70
C SER A 127 19.83 -30.71 -16.52
N ALA A 128 19.20 -30.15 -17.56
CA ALA A 128 18.52 -28.85 -17.49
C ALA A 128 17.23 -28.95 -16.67
N LEU A 129 16.43 -30.01 -16.84
CA LEU A 129 15.23 -30.26 -16.03
C LEU A 129 15.59 -30.44 -14.55
N GLY A 130 16.62 -31.23 -14.25
CA GLY A 130 17.15 -31.40 -12.89
C GLY A 130 17.75 -30.11 -12.31
N GLY A 131 18.15 -29.15 -13.16
CA GLY A 131 18.44 -27.78 -12.75
C GLY A 131 17.18 -27.03 -12.37
N ILE A 132 16.17 -27.00 -13.24
CA ILE A 132 14.93 -26.25 -13.02
C ILE A 132 14.18 -26.75 -11.78
N GLY A 133 14.01 -28.07 -11.62
CA GLY A 133 13.36 -28.67 -10.46
C GLY A 133 14.05 -28.30 -9.14
N ARG A 134 15.38 -28.47 -9.04
CA ARG A 134 16.12 -28.11 -7.82
C ARG A 134 16.00 -26.64 -7.44
N ASN A 135 16.11 -25.73 -8.41
CA ASN A 135 15.95 -24.30 -8.14
C ASN A 135 14.49 -23.95 -7.77
N ALA A 136 13.50 -24.63 -8.36
CA ALA A 136 12.08 -24.48 -8.00
C ALA A 136 11.80 -24.95 -6.55
N ASP A 137 12.38 -26.08 -6.15
CA ASP A 137 12.24 -26.61 -4.79
C ASP A 137 12.97 -25.75 -3.74
N GLU A 138 14.15 -25.23 -4.06
CA GLU A 138 14.90 -24.28 -3.23
C GLU A 138 14.15 -22.95 -3.04
N LEU A 139 13.51 -22.45 -4.11
CA LEU A 139 12.60 -21.31 -4.03
C LEU A 139 11.40 -21.63 -3.12
N ARG A 140 10.72 -22.76 -3.31
CA ARG A 140 9.54 -23.14 -2.50
C ARG A 140 9.90 -23.27 -1.01
N ALA A 141 11.03 -23.90 -0.69
CA ALA A 141 11.52 -24.02 0.69
C ALA A 141 11.85 -22.66 1.32
N THR A 142 12.45 -21.74 0.54
CA THR A 142 12.72 -20.37 1.01
C THR A 142 11.41 -19.61 1.28
N VAL A 143 10.43 -19.71 0.38
CA VAL A 143 9.14 -19.01 0.49
C VAL A 143 8.32 -19.52 1.68
N GLN A 144 8.33 -20.83 1.94
CA GLN A 144 7.71 -21.41 3.13
C GLN A 144 8.38 -20.93 4.42
N THR A 145 9.70 -20.78 4.44
CA THR A 145 10.40 -20.29 5.63
C THR A 145 10.17 -18.80 5.86
N LEU A 146 10.14 -17.99 4.78
CA LEU A 146 9.72 -16.58 4.81
C LEU A 146 8.28 -16.41 5.29
N GLN A 147 7.35 -17.26 4.84
CA GLN A 147 5.97 -17.31 5.34
C GLN A 147 5.94 -17.57 6.85
N THR A 148 6.68 -18.58 7.32
CA THR A 148 6.74 -18.95 8.74
C THR A 148 7.27 -17.80 9.60
N LEU A 149 8.34 -17.13 9.17
CA LEU A 149 8.92 -15.97 9.85
C LEU A 149 7.97 -14.76 9.87
N LEU A 150 7.20 -14.53 8.80
CA LEU A 150 6.21 -13.46 8.73
C LEU A 150 4.96 -13.72 9.58
N GLN A 151 4.46 -14.96 9.57
CA GLN A 151 3.29 -15.37 10.36
C GLN A 151 3.57 -15.37 11.87
N SER A 152 4.84 -15.44 12.29
CA SER A 152 5.23 -15.40 13.70
C SER A 152 4.88 -14.08 14.42
N ASN A 153 4.48 -13.02 13.67
CA ASN A 153 3.84 -11.78 14.16
C ASN A 153 4.60 -10.99 15.24
N SER A 154 5.83 -11.38 15.59
CA SER A 154 6.70 -10.65 16.49
C SER A 154 7.14 -9.34 15.82
N VAL A 155 6.55 -8.24 16.27
CA VAL A 155 6.99 -6.87 15.93
C VAL A 155 8.38 -6.57 16.54
N GLU A 156 8.86 -7.42 17.44
CA GLU A 156 10.22 -7.37 17.98
C GLU A 156 11.29 -7.63 16.89
N PRO A 157 12.46 -6.99 16.99
CA PRO A 157 13.57 -7.25 16.08
C PRO A 157 14.01 -8.72 16.17
N LEU A 158 14.07 -9.39 15.02
CA LEU A 158 14.53 -10.78 14.92
C LEU A 158 15.90 -10.95 15.62
N PRO A 159 16.10 -12.00 16.45
CA PRO A 159 17.39 -12.33 17.03
C PRO A 159 18.48 -12.43 15.96
N PRO A 160 19.73 -11.99 16.23
CA PRO A 160 20.80 -11.96 15.23
C PRO A 160 21.05 -13.30 14.50
N VAL A 161 20.81 -14.42 15.17
CA VAL A 161 20.90 -15.78 14.59
C VAL A 161 19.86 -15.99 13.48
N GLN A 162 18.59 -15.67 13.75
CA GLN A 162 17.51 -15.80 12.75
C GLN A 162 17.71 -14.84 11.57
N LEU A 163 18.33 -13.69 11.82
CA LEU A 163 18.67 -12.70 10.80
C LEU A 163 19.72 -13.21 9.80
N ALA A 164 20.71 -13.98 10.26
CA ALA A 164 21.72 -14.60 9.41
C ALA A 164 21.17 -15.79 8.59
N ASP A 165 20.29 -16.61 9.18
CA ASP A 165 19.59 -17.66 8.44
C ASP A 165 18.66 -17.08 7.36
N LEU A 166 17.97 -15.99 7.68
CA LEU A 166 17.13 -15.24 6.73
C LEU A 166 17.98 -14.64 5.58
N GLU A 167 19.16 -14.08 5.88
CA GLU A 167 20.10 -13.60 4.84
C GLU A 167 20.50 -14.72 3.89
N ARG A 168 20.88 -15.87 4.44
CA ARG A 168 21.28 -17.06 3.67
C ARG A 168 20.15 -17.57 2.80
N GLN A 169 18.92 -17.64 3.32
CA GLN A 169 17.76 -18.12 2.57
C GLN A 169 17.39 -17.20 1.40
N ILE A 170 17.28 -15.89 1.63
CA ILE A 170 16.94 -14.97 0.52
C ILE A 170 18.07 -14.96 -0.52
N THR A 171 19.32 -15.05 -0.08
CA THR A 171 20.48 -15.23 -0.97
C THR A 171 20.36 -16.51 -1.81
N SER A 172 19.98 -17.65 -1.20
CA SER A 172 19.66 -18.91 -1.90
C SER A 172 18.55 -18.72 -2.93
N ALA A 173 17.42 -18.11 -2.58
CA ALA A 173 16.34 -17.84 -3.51
C ALA A 173 16.77 -16.96 -4.70
N ILE A 174 17.61 -15.94 -4.48
CA ILE A 174 18.12 -15.11 -5.57
C ILE A 174 19.07 -15.91 -6.47
N TYR A 175 19.94 -16.75 -5.90
CA TYR A 175 20.78 -17.64 -6.71
C TYR A 175 19.94 -18.65 -7.50
N ALA A 176 18.94 -19.27 -6.89
CA ALA A 176 18.03 -20.20 -7.54
C ALA A 176 17.27 -19.55 -8.70
N ALA A 177 16.73 -18.34 -8.47
CA ALA A 177 16.05 -17.56 -9.49
C ALA A 177 17.00 -17.08 -10.61
N ASN A 178 18.24 -16.72 -10.27
CA ASN A 178 19.27 -16.37 -11.26
C ASN A 178 19.69 -17.59 -12.09
N ASN A 179 19.84 -18.76 -11.48
CA ASN A 179 20.13 -20.03 -12.17
C ASN A 179 19.01 -20.40 -13.14
N LEU A 180 17.75 -20.21 -12.75
CA LEU A 180 16.59 -20.38 -13.66
C LEU A 180 16.70 -19.42 -14.85
N GLY A 181 16.94 -18.13 -14.59
CA GLY A 181 17.21 -17.14 -15.65
C GLY A 181 18.36 -17.58 -16.57
N GLN A 182 19.47 -18.08 -16.02
CA GLN A 182 20.59 -18.58 -16.80
C GLN A 182 20.21 -19.81 -17.66
N ILE A 183 19.48 -20.77 -17.11
CA ILE A 183 18.99 -21.95 -17.84
C ILE A 183 18.07 -21.53 -18.99
N PHE A 184 17.13 -20.61 -18.75
CA PHE A 184 16.23 -20.08 -19.78
C PHE A 184 16.93 -19.16 -20.80
N SER A 185 18.02 -18.49 -20.41
CA SER A 185 18.90 -17.73 -21.31
C SER A 185 19.88 -18.60 -22.11
N SER A 186 19.95 -19.91 -21.82
CA SER A 186 20.93 -20.78 -22.47
C SER A 186 20.51 -21.06 -23.92
N ASN A 187 21.40 -20.73 -24.86
CA ASN A 187 21.19 -21.02 -26.28
C ASN A 187 20.91 -22.51 -26.54
N SER A 188 21.42 -23.42 -25.72
CA SER A 188 21.12 -24.86 -25.76
C SER A 188 19.64 -25.16 -25.52
N LEU A 189 19.00 -24.49 -24.56
CA LEU A 189 17.57 -24.68 -24.30
C LEU A 189 16.75 -23.96 -25.36
N LEU A 190 16.99 -22.67 -25.61
CA LEU A 190 16.20 -21.85 -26.54
C LEU A 190 16.14 -22.41 -27.97
N ASN A 191 17.25 -22.98 -28.48
CA ASN A 191 17.28 -23.55 -29.83
C ASN A 191 16.73 -24.99 -29.92
N SER A 192 16.56 -25.68 -28.78
CA SER A 192 15.97 -27.03 -28.74
C SER A 192 14.49 -27.02 -29.16
N ARG A 193 13.89 -28.21 -29.34
CA ARG A 193 12.43 -28.33 -29.51
C ARG A 193 11.71 -27.99 -28.20
N CYS A 194 12.18 -28.55 -27.09
CA CYS A 194 11.74 -28.26 -25.73
C CYS A 194 11.62 -26.76 -25.45
N GLY A 195 12.70 -26.00 -25.63
CA GLY A 195 12.69 -24.57 -25.35
C GLY A 195 11.75 -23.78 -26.26
N ARG A 196 11.65 -24.13 -27.55
CA ARG A 196 10.67 -23.50 -28.45
C ARG A 196 9.23 -23.78 -28.03
N GLU A 197 8.92 -25.00 -27.63
CA GLU A 197 7.58 -25.41 -27.20
C GLU A 197 7.20 -24.77 -25.85
N MET A 198 8.07 -24.90 -24.85
CA MET A 198 7.93 -24.24 -23.55
C MET A 198 7.75 -22.72 -23.70
N MET A 199 8.58 -22.06 -24.51
CA MET A 199 8.47 -20.62 -24.73
C MET A 199 7.21 -20.25 -25.51
N SER A 200 6.81 -21.05 -26.51
CA SER A 200 5.57 -20.81 -27.28
C SER A 200 4.30 -20.83 -26.42
N SER A 201 4.34 -21.50 -25.26
CA SER A 201 3.24 -21.52 -24.30
C SER A 201 3.08 -20.20 -23.52
N GLY A 202 4.12 -19.36 -23.44
CA GLY A 202 4.18 -18.15 -22.62
C GLY A 202 4.16 -18.36 -21.09
N LYS A 203 3.60 -19.48 -20.60
CA LYS A 203 3.38 -19.76 -19.18
C LYS A 203 4.65 -19.71 -18.33
N VAL A 204 5.73 -20.28 -18.84
CA VAL A 204 7.05 -20.32 -18.17
C VAL A 204 7.60 -18.90 -17.96
N LEU A 205 7.36 -18.00 -18.92
CA LEU A 205 7.81 -16.62 -18.86
C LEU A 205 6.98 -15.80 -17.87
N VAL A 206 5.65 -15.97 -17.89
CA VAL A 206 4.74 -15.34 -16.91
C VAL A 206 5.14 -15.80 -15.49
N ALA A 207 5.31 -17.10 -15.30
CA ALA A 207 5.75 -17.68 -14.03
C ALA A 207 7.13 -17.16 -13.57
N LEU A 208 8.15 -17.15 -14.43
CA LEU A 208 9.47 -16.60 -14.07
C LEU A 208 9.39 -15.11 -13.70
N THR A 209 8.56 -14.34 -14.42
CA THR A 209 8.31 -12.92 -14.12
C THR A 209 7.66 -12.79 -12.73
N ASP A 210 6.61 -13.56 -12.46
CA ASP A 210 5.88 -13.54 -11.19
C ASP A 210 6.73 -14.01 -9.99
N ILE A 211 7.62 -14.99 -10.20
CA ILE A 211 8.61 -15.40 -9.18
C ILE A 211 9.47 -14.21 -8.74
N MET A 212 10.06 -13.49 -9.69
CA MET A 212 10.93 -12.34 -9.37
C MET A 212 10.18 -11.20 -8.70
N ASN A 213 8.96 -10.93 -9.16
CA ASN A 213 8.13 -9.86 -8.63
C ASN A 213 7.77 -10.08 -7.17
N ASN A 214 7.42 -11.31 -6.83
CA ASN A 214 7.01 -11.69 -5.48
C ASN A 214 8.18 -11.92 -4.53
N LEU A 215 9.40 -12.19 -5.01
CA LEU A 215 10.61 -12.20 -4.18
C LEU A 215 11.05 -10.79 -3.71
N ALA A 216 10.85 -9.76 -4.52
CA ALA A 216 11.37 -8.42 -4.24
C ALA A 216 10.82 -7.75 -2.95
N PRO A 217 9.52 -7.89 -2.56
CA PRO A 217 9.02 -7.40 -1.27
C PRO A 217 9.73 -7.97 -0.04
N TYR A 218 10.01 -9.28 0.01
CA TYR A 218 10.71 -9.90 1.15
C TYR A 218 12.12 -9.35 1.31
N ALA A 219 12.81 -9.20 0.20
CA ALA A 219 14.18 -8.71 0.17
C ALA A 219 14.28 -7.21 0.50
N LEU A 220 13.29 -6.40 0.11
CA LEU A 220 13.15 -5.01 0.56
C LEU A 220 12.84 -4.91 2.06
N MET A 221 11.95 -5.76 2.58
CA MET A 221 11.66 -5.84 4.01
C MET A 221 12.92 -6.23 4.80
N PHE A 222 13.69 -7.20 4.32
CA PHE A 222 14.92 -7.63 4.95
C PHE A 222 15.98 -6.51 5.01
N ALA A 223 16.14 -5.76 3.92
CA ALA A 223 16.99 -4.57 3.90
C ALA A 223 16.55 -3.46 4.88
N ALA A 224 15.24 -3.37 5.20
CA ALA A 224 14.71 -2.44 6.20
C ALA A 224 15.04 -2.86 7.65
N VAL A 225 15.06 -4.17 7.91
CA VAL A 225 15.37 -4.72 9.22
C VAL A 225 16.87 -4.64 9.49
N ASN A 226 17.71 -5.05 8.52
CA ASN A 226 19.16 -5.10 8.69
C ASN A 226 19.93 -4.16 7.72
N PRO A 227 20.26 -2.93 8.14
CA PRO A 227 21.08 -2.03 7.33
C PRO A 227 22.57 -2.43 7.22
N SER A 228 23.04 -3.44 7.96
CA SER A 228 24.45 -3.86 7.91
C SER A 228 24.79 -4.83 6.76
N ILE A 229 23.78 -5.37 6.07
CA ILE A 229 23.97 -6.26 4.91
C ILE A 229 24.88 -5.60 3.87
N GLY A 230 25.85 -6.36 3.35
CA GLY A 230 26.79 -5.89 2.34
C GLY A 230 26.10 -5.44 1.05
N LEU A 231 26.69 -4.46 0.36
CA LEU A 231 26.04 -3.83 -0.80
C LEU A 231 25.70 -4.77 -1.98
N PRO A 232 26.54 -5.75 -2.35
CA PRO A 232 26.20 -6.72 -3.41
C PRO A 232 24.96 -7.54 -3.05
N ALA A 233 24.84 -7.97 -1.78
CA ALA A 233 23.64 -8.62 -1.28
C ALA A 233 22.44 -7.65 -1.34
N LYS A 234 22.56 -6.40 -0.88
CA LYS A 234 21.48 -5.40 -1.01
C LYS A 234 21.04 -5.18 -2.47
N PHE A 235 21.92 -5.24 -3.45
CA PHE A 235 21.56 -5.08 -4.88
C PHE A 235 20.90 -6.33 -5.48
N ALA A 236 21.36 -7.51 -5.09
CA ALA A 236 20.71 -8.78 -5.38
C ALA A 236 19.29 -8.82 -4.76
N LEU A 237 19.17 -8.35 -3.50
CA LEU A 237 17.95 -8.25 -2.71
C LEU A 237 16.96 -7.21 -3.26
N THR A 238 17.38 -5.99 -3.64
CA THR A 238 16.47 -4.97 -4.19
C THR A 238 15.93 -5.30 -5.59
N GLY A 239 16.23 -6.49 -6.10
CA GLY A 239 15.73 -7.02 -7.38
C GLY A 239 16.58 -6.60 -8.58
N GLY A 240 17.72 -5.94 -8.40
CA GLY A 240 18.57 -5.47 -9.50
C GLY A 240 19.10 -6.63 -10.34
N ALA A 241 19.85 -7.55 -9.72
CA ALA A 241 20.36 -8.74 -10.40
C ALA A 241 19.23 -9.65 -10.90
N ALA A 242 18.26 -9.95 -10.03
CA ALA A 242 17.14 -10.82 -10.32
C ALA A 242 16.30 -10.32 -11.52
N ALA A 243 15.81 -9.09 -11.48
CA ALA A 243 15.05 -8.54 -12.59
C ALA A 243 15.90 -8.45 -13.86
N THR A 244 17.20 -8.12 -13.77
CA THR A 244 18.07 -8.16 -14.96
C THR A 244 18.12 -9.55 -15.59
N SER A 245 18.18 -10.64 -14.82
CA SER A 245 18.26 -12.00 -15.37
C SER A 245 16.94 -12.50 -15.97
N ALA A 246 15.80 -12.23 -15.33
CA ALA A 246 14.50 -12.54 -15.92
C ALA A 246 14.26 -11.71 -17.19
N VAL A 247 14.66 -10.43 -17.15
CA VAL A 247 14.64 -9.56 -18.32
C VAL A 247 15.61 -10.03 -19.40
N SER A 248 16.85 -10.45 -19.11
CA SER A 248 17.79 -10.92 -20.13
C SER A 248 17.28 -12.16 -20.85
N SER A 249 16.59 -13.04 -20.12
CA SER A 249 15.88 -14.19 -20.68
C SER A 249 14.75 -13.72 -21.61
N PHE A 250 13.98 -12.71 -21.19
CA PHE A 250 12.99 -12.06 -22.06
C PHE A 250 13.65 -11.41 -23.28
N VAL A 251 14.77 -10.67 -23.14
CA VAL A 251 15.51 -10.02 -24.23
C VAL A 251 15.94 -11.03 -25.28
N GLN A 252 16.53 -12.15 -24.89
CA GLN A 252 16.97 -13.17 -25.84
C GLN A 252 15.78 -13.84 -26.54
N MET A 253 14.69 -14.12 -25.81
CA MET A 253 13.46 -14.67 -26.39
C MET A 253 12.80 -13.69 -27.38
N VAL A 254 12.86 -12.39 -27.08
CA VAL A 254 12.53 -11.29 -28.00
C VAL A 254 13.43 -11.35 -29.23
N GLU A 255 14.75 -11.39 -29.06
CA GLU A 255 15.74 -11.42 -30.14
C GLU A 255 15.58 -12.64 -31.06
N THR A 256 15.18 -13.80 -30.53
CA THR A 256 14.89 -15.01 -31.32
C THR A 256 13.55 -14.99 -32.08
N ASN A 257 12.79 -13.90 -32.03
CA ASN A 257 11.49 -13.74 -32.71
C ASN A 257 10.41 -14.78 -32.31
N THR A 258 10.48 -15.39 -31.12
CA THR A 258 9.51 -16.43 -30.71
C THR A 258 8.21 -15.87 -30.10
N ILE A 259 8.07 -14.55 -29.98
CA ILE A 259 6.88 -13.90 -29.40
C ILE A 259 5.79 -13.70 -30.46
N ASP A 260 4.88 -14.67 -30.54
CA ASP A 260 3.60 -14.50 -31.24
C ASP A 260 2.62 -13.66 -30.41
N MET A 261 2.31 -12.43 -30.83
CA MET A 261 1.32 -11.58 -30.15
C MET A 261 -0.13 -12.07 -30.31
N ASN A 262 -0.41 -13.06 -31.15
CA ASN A 262 -1.74 -13.67 -31.22
C ASN A 262 -1.98 -14.61 -30.01
N ASN A 263 -0.94 -15.15 -29.38
CA ASN A 263 -1.05 -15.86 -28.10
C ASN A 263 -1.36 -14.89 -26.93
N PRO A 264 -2.44 -15.08 -26.14
CA PRO A 264 -2.75 -14.25 -24.97
C PRO A 264 -1.66 -14.24 -23.90
N GLU A 265 -0.99 -15.37 -23.63
CA GLU A 265 0.05 -15.46 -22.60
C GLU A 265 1.27 -14.60 -22.97
N HIS A 266 1.61 -14.50 -24.25
CA HIS A 266 2.65 -13.59 -24.72
C HIS A 266 2.28 -12.11 -24.52
N ARG A 267 1.04 -11.73 -24.84
CA ARG A 267 0.55 -10.35 -24.59
C ARG A 267 0.58 -10.00 -23.10
N LYS A 268 0.07 -10.91 -22.27
CA LYS A 268 0.07 -10.81 -20.80
C LYS A 268 1.49 -10.69 -20.26
N ALA A 269 2.44 -11.47 -20.76
CA ALA A 269 3.84 -11.39 -20.34
C ALA A 269 4.53 -10.08 -20.78
N VAL A 270 4.25 -9.55 -21.97
CA VAL A 270 4.77 -8.24 -22.42
C VAL A 270 4.24 -7.12 -21.54
N LEU A 271 2.94 -7.14 -21.21
CA LEU A 271 2.34 -6.19 -20.28
C LEU A 271 2.96 -6.30 -18.89
N LYS A 272 2.96 -7.50 -18.29
CA LYS A 272 3.57 -7.74 -16.97
C LYS A 272 5.01 -7.25 -16.92
N ASN A 273 5.85 -7.60 -17.90
CA ASN A 273 7.24 -7.13 -17.94
C ASN A 273 7.36 -5.60 -18.12
N THR A 274 6.47 -4.96 -18.87
CA THR A 274 6.43 -3.49 -18.99
C THR A 274 5.98 -2.82 -17.68
N CYS A 275 5.00 -3.39 -16.99
CA CYS A 275 4.61 -2.97 -15.64
C CYS A 275 5.77 -3.07 -14.65
N GLN A 276 6.48 -4.20 -14.64
CA GLN A 276 7.61 -4.41 -13.74
C GLN A 276 8.80 -3.51 -14.08
N PHE A 277 9.09 -3.29 -15.37
CA PHE A 277 10.02 -2.26 -15.80
C PHE A 277 9.71 -0.92 -15.16
N ASN A 278 8.45 -0.47 -15.25
CA ASN A 278 8.05 0.83 -14.71
C ASN A 278 8.13 0.87 -13.17
N LYS A 279 7.78 -0.22 -12.46
CA LYS A 279 8.01 -0.32 -11.01
C LYS A 279 9.49 -0.23 -10.65
N ILE A 280 10.36 -0.96 -11.35
CA ILE A 280 11.81 -0.98 -11.09
C ILE A 280 12.39 0.39 -11.43
N ALA A 281 12.04 1.00 -12.57
CA ALA A 281 12.52 2.31 -12.96
C ALA A 281 12.06 3.42 -11.99
N GLN A 282 10.85 3.33 -11.43
CA GLN A 282 10.39 4.19 -10.33
C GLN A 282 11.22 3.97 -9.06
N LYS A 283 11.48 2.72 -8.65
CA LYS A 283 12.34 2.39 -7.50
C LYS A 283 13.77 2.90 -7.68
N ILE A 284 14.37 2.73 -8.87
CA ILE A 284 15.71 3.27 -9.19
C ILE A 284 15.70 4.79 -9.10
N ARG A 285 14.72 5.46 -9.70
CA ARG A 285 14.59 6.92 -9.62
C ARG A 285 14.43 7.40 -8.17
N PHE A 286 13.70 6.66 -7.35
CA PHE A 286 13.55 6.92 -5.91
C PHE A 286 14.88 6.74 -5.16
N MET A 287 15.69 5.72 -5.47
CA MET A 287 17.06 5.57 -4.94
C MET A 287 18.01 6.67 -5.44
N GLN A 288 17.89 7.11 -6.70
CA GLN A 288 18.64 8.26 -7.21
C GLN A 288 18.24 9.56 -6.49
N TRP A 289 16.95 9.75 -6.19
CA TRP A 289 16.48 10.88 -5.37
C TRP A 289 17.00 10.79 -3.92
N ALA A 290 16.98 9.59 -3.33
CA ALA A 290 17.55 9.33 -2.00
C ALA A 290 19.00 9.81 -1.90
N GLN A 291 19.83 9.36 -2.83
CA GLN A 291 21.27 9.65 -2.86
C GLN A 291 21.64 11.03 -3.42
N SER A 292 20.68 11.81 -3.92
CA SER A 292 20.91 13.20 -4.37
C SER A 292 20.57 14.23 -3.28
N GLY A 293 20.43 13.80 -2.03
CA GLY A 293 20.07 14.66 -0.89
C GLY A 293 18.58 15.02 -0.82
N ARG A 294 17.82 14.80 -1.90
CA ARG A 294 16.37 15.03 -2.00
C ARG A 294 15.52 14.08 -1.16
N ILE A 295 16.16 13.24 -0.34
CA ILE A 295 15.48 12.45 0.68
C ILE A 295 14.79 13.33 1.72
N GLN A 296 15.28 14.55 1.95
CA GLN A 296 14.61 15.51 2.81
C GLN A 296 13.29 15.96 2.19
N ASP A 297 13.24 16.30 0.90
CA ASP A 297 12.00 16.55 0.15
C ASP A 297 11.02 15.37 0.33
N VAL A 298 11.48 14.15 0.02
CA VAL A 298 10.65 12.94 0.04
C VAL A 298 10.16 12.63 1.46
N THR A 299 11.01 12.76 2.48
CA THR A 299 10.62 12.52 3.88
C THR A 299 9.64 13.59 4.35
N SER A 300 9.87 14.87 3.99
CA SER A 300 8.95 15.95 4.33
C SER A 300 7.59 15.80 3.65
N GLU A 301 7.53 15.27 2.43
CA GLU A 301 6.27 14.93 1.76
C GLU A 301 5.60 13.71 2.40
N LEU A 302 6.38 12.69 2.78
CA LEU A 302 5.87 11.51 3.51
C LEU A 302 5.26 11.92 4.85
N ASP A 303 5.95 12.79 5.60
CA ASP A 303 5.49 13.30 6.89
C ASP A 303 4.32 14.29 6.72
N ARG A 304 4.30 15.10 5.66
CA ARG A 304 3.13 15.91 5.28
C ARG A 304 1.92 15.02 5.01
N GLN A 305 2.09 13.91 4.30
CA GLN A 305 1.01 12.95 4.07
C GLN A 305 0.61 12.19 5.34
N LYS A 306 1.55 11.69 6.16
CA LYS A 306 1.24 11.13 7.49
C LYS A 306 0.41 12.10 8.33
N ASN A 307 0.78 13.38 8.34
CA ASN A 307 0.07 14.42 9.10
C ASN A 307 -1.30 14.76 8.48
N ALA A 308 -1.44 14.76 7.16
CA ALA A 308 -2.73 14.93 6.49
C ALA A 308 -3.67 13.74 6.73
N TYR A 309 -3.17 12.50 6.66
CA TYR A 309 -3.90 11.30 7.06
C TYR A 309 -4.33 11.37 8.53
N ARG A 310 -3.41 11.69 9.44
CA ARG A 310 -3.75 11.91 10.86
C ARG A 310 -4.84 12.97 11.02
N ALA A 311 -4.75 14.12 10.35
CA ALA A 311 -5.73 15.19 10.41
C ALA A 311 -7.13 14.79 9.89
N LEU A 312 -7.18 14.00 8.80
CA LEU A 312 -8.43 13.47 8.25
C LEU A 312 -9.14 12.50 9.21
N TYR A 313 -8.40 11.79 10.07
CA TYR A 313 -8.95 10.80 11.01
C TYR A 313 -8.93 11.25 12.49
N SER A 314 -8.37 12.42 12.80
CA SER A 314 -8.36 13.04 14.14
C SER A 314 -9.53 13.99 14.37
N ALA A 315 -10.42 14.17 13.39
CA ALA A 315 -11.69 14.86 13.54
C ALA A 315 -12.80 13.83 13.86
N PRO A 316 -13.08 13.51 15.14
CA PRO A 316 -14.16 12.59 15.50
C PRO A 316 -15.51 13.16 15.03
N ALA A 317 -16.34 12.29 14.44
CA ALA A 317 -17.64 12.69 13.90
C ALA A 317 -18.66 13.15 14.97
N THR A 318 -18.42 12.83 16.25
CA THR A 318 -19.27 13.27 17.38
C THR A 318 -18.45 13.59 18.62
N GLU A 319 -19.01 14.42 19.50
CA GLU A 319 -18.40 14.84 20.77
C GLU A 319 -18.13 13.64 21.71
N ASP A 320 -19.06 12.69 21.79
CA ASP A 320 -18.90 11.46 22.60
C ASP A 320 -17.65 10.68 22.19
N ILE A 321 -17.41 10.51 20.88
CA ILE A 321 -16.24 9.81 20.36
C ILE A 321 -14.96 10.59 20.74
N SER A 322 -14.99 11.92 20.74
CA SER A 322 -13.83 12.75 21.12
C SER A 322 -13.39 12.50 22.58
N GLN A 323 -14.34 12.32 23.50
CA GLN A 323 -14.04 12.03 24.92
C GLN A 323 -13.46 10.62 25.07
N LEU A 324 -14.01 9.63 24.35
CA LEU A 324 -13.51 8.26 24.34
C LEU A 324 -12.10 8.14 23.74
N ILE A 325 -11.84 8.85 22.64
CA ILE A 325 -10.49 8.96 22.05
C ILE A 325 -9.54 9.63 23.04
N SER A 326 -9.93 10.74 23.67
CA SER A 326 -9.09 11.45 24.65
C SER A 326 -8.74 10.57 25.86
N ARG A 327 -9.70 9.78 26.38
CA ARG A 327 -9.45 8.79 27.45
C ARG A 327 -8.45 7.72 26.99
N ARG A 328 -8.60 7.22 25.76
CA ARG A 328 -7.68 6.24 25.15
C ARG A 328 -6.28 6.80 24.97
N GLU A 329 -6.14 8.00 24.41
CA GLU A 329 -4.84 8.64 24.17
C GLU A 329 -4.11 8.95 25.47
N ALA A 330 -4.83 9.40 26.51
CA ALA A 330 -4.27 9.57 27.84
C ALA A 330 -3.76 8.24 28.43
N LEU A 331 -4.47 7.12 28.20
CA LEU A 331 -4.04 5.79 28.66
C LEU A 331 -2.90 5.20 27.80
N GLU A 332 -2.91 5.39 26.47
CA GLU A 332 -1.80 5.00 25.57
C GLU A 332 -0.53 5.79 25.96
N GLY A 333 -0.64 7.09 26.27
CA GLY A 333 0.46 7.91 26.81
C GLY A 333 1.00 7.43 28.16
N LYS A 334 0.12 7.12 29.13
CA LYS A 334 0.52 6.51 30.43
C LYS A 334 1.22 5.15 30.22
N THR A 335 0.68 4.31 29.33
CA THR A 335 1.24 2.99 29.01
C THR A 335 2.63 3.11 28.40
N ILE A 336 2.82 4.01 27.43
CA ILE A 336 4.13 4.27 26.81
C ILE A 336 5.15 4.74 27.85
N SER A 337 4.74 5.61 28.78
CA SER A 337 5.61 6.08 29.89
C SER A 337 6.05 4.93 30.79
N ILE A 338 5.11 4.05 31.19
CA ILE A 338 5.38 2.84 31.97
C ILE A 338 6.33 1.91 31.20
N GLU A 339 6.05 1.59 29.93
CA GLU A 339 6.91 0.73 29.10
C GLU A 339 8.33 1.28 28.89
N GLN A 340 8.48 2.60 28.75
CA GLN A 340 9.79 3.23 28.64
C GLN A 340 10.58 3.12 29.95
N GLN A 341 9.92 3.32 31.10
CA GLN A 341 10.57 3.17 32.39
C GLN A 341 10.88 1.70 32.71
N MET A 342 9.96 0.78 32.40
CA MET A 342 10.18 -0.66 32.52
C MET A 342 11.36 -1.16 31.67
N ARG A 343 11.60 -0.60 30.47
CA ARG A 343 12.80 -0.92 29.68
C ARG A 343 14.09 -0.51 30.39
N LYS A 344 14.12 0.67 31.02
CA LYS A 344 15.28 1.11 31.83
C LYS A 344 15.46 0.24 33.07
N ASP A 345 14.37 -0.06 33.78
CA ASP A 345 14.38 -0.88 34.99
C ASP A 345 14.79 -2.33 34.69
N SER A 346 14.32 -2.89 33.58
CA SER A 346 14.70 -4.22 33.08
C SER A 346 16.19 -4.30 32.71
N PHE A 347 16.73 -3.27 32.04
CA PHE A 347 18.17 -3.16 31.78
C PHE A 347 18.99 -3.11 33.08
N ASN A 348 18.60 -2.23 34.02
CA ASN A 348 19.25 -2.11 35.33
C ASN A 348 19.19 -3.43 36.12
N LEU A 349 18.05 -4.12 36.11
CA LEU A 349 17.89 -5.40 36.79
C LEU A 349 18.74 -6.51 36.13
N SER A 350 18.71 -6.60 34.80
CA SER A 350 19.50 -7.58 34.03
C SER A 350 21.00 -7.39 34.27
N TYR A 351 21.47 -6.15 34.38
CA TYR A 351 22.85 -5.84 34.76
C TYR A 351 23.20 -6.37 36.16
N ARG A 352 22.34 -6.15 37.16
CA ARG A 352 22.53 -6.69 38.53
C ARG A 352 22.48 -8.22 38.55
N GLU A 353 21.65 -8.83 37.72
CA GLU A 353 21.53 -10.29 37.59
C GLU A 353 22.74 -10.91 36.88
N SER A 354 23.43 -10.18 36.00
CA SER A 354 24.77 -10.56 35.54
C SER A 354 25.75 -10.51 36.71
N GLN A 355 25.85 -9.37 37.42
CA GLN A 355 26.78 -9.23 38.54
C GLN A 355 26.60 -10.30 39.63
N LEU A 356 25.36 -10.74 39.91
CA LEU A 356 25.07 -11.83 40.83
C LEU A 356 25.47 -13.21 40.29
N ARG A 357 25.38 -13.42 38.98
CA ARG A 357 25.85 -14.65 38.32
C ARG A 357 27.38 -14.72 38.30
N ASP A 358 28.01 -13.59 38.01
CA ASP A 358 29.47 -13.42 37.96
C ASP A 358 30.09 -13.57 39.36
N ALA A 359 29.36 -13.18 40.42
CA ALA A 359 29.72 -13.44 41.82
C ALA A 359 29.65 -14.93 42.23
N GLY A 360 28.94 -15.78 41.47
CA GLY A 360 28.81 -17.21 41.76
C GLY A 360 28.32 -17.50 43.19
N ASN A 361 29.21 -18.08 44.01
CA ASN A 361 28.94 -18.41 45.42
C ASN A 361 29.58 -17.41 46.41
N GLU A 362 30.15 -16.30 45.94
CA GLU A 362 30.80 -15.29 46.78
C GLU A 362 29.75 -14.43 47.51
N THR A 363 29.45 -14.83 48.74
CA THR A 363 28.47 -14.16 49.61
C THR A 363 28.81 -12.69 49.87
N LEU A 364 30.09 -12.34 50.00
CA LEU A 364 30.53 -10.95 50.17
C LEU A 364 30.21 -10.11 48.93
N GLN A 365 30.56 -10.56 47.73
CA GLN A 365 30.25 -9.85 46.48
C GLN A 365 28.73 -9.73 46.27
N THR A 366 27.97 -10.78 46.59
CA THR A 366 26.50 -10.77 46.56
C THR A 366 25.94 -9.74 47.54
N CYS A 367 26.47 -9.65 48.77
CA CYS A 367 26.07 -8.63 49.73
C CYS A 367 26.40 -7.21 49.27
N LEU A 368 27.57 -6.98 48.66
CA LEU A 368 27.95 -5.67 48.12
C LEU A 368 27.02 -5.19 47.00
N ILE A 369 26.54 -6.11 46.15
CA ILE A 369 25.50 -5.81 45.14
C ILE A 369 24.18 -5.38 45.82
N GLY A 370 23.79 -6.08 46.89
CA GLY A 370 22.61 -5.74 47.70
C GLY A 370 22.72 -4.40 48.41
N ALA A 371 23.89 -4.09 48.96
CA ALA A 371 24.20 -2.81 49.57
C ALA A 371 24.08 -1.66 48.58
N GLU A 372 24.56 -1.82 47.34
CA GLU A 372 24.39 -0.79 46.30
C GLU A 372 22.92 -0.65 45.87
N LEU A 373 22.16 -1.75 45.75
CA LEU A 373 20.70 -1.68 45.54
C LEU A 373 19.99 -0.93 46.67
N TYR A 374 20.38 -1.18 47.92
CA TYR A 374 19.86 -0.47 49.09
C TYR A 374 20.19 1.04 49.01
N ARG A 375 21.45 1.41 48.76
CA ARG A 375 21.84 2.82 48.57
C ARG A 375 21.07 3.49 47.43
N GLN A 376 20.85 2.79 46.31
CA GLN A 376 20.10 3.29 45.15
C GLN A 376 18.61 3.51 45.47
N SER A 377 18.01 2.67 46.32
CA SER A 377 16.65 2.86 46.85
C SER A 377 16.50 4.02 47.86
N MET A 378 17.62 4.56 48.36
CA MET A 378 17.67 5.56 49.43
C MET A 378 18.21 6.93 48.97
N ARG A 379 18.51 7.14 47.69
CA ARG A 379 19.11 8.40 47.20
C ARG A 379 18.15 9.58 47.39
N PRO A 380 18.60 10.73 47.94
CA PRO A 380 17.75 11.92 48.06
C PRO A 380 17.30 12.38 46.67
N GLY A 381 15.98 12.42 46.47
CA GLY A 381 15.30 12.51 45.17
C GLY A 381 14.29 11.38 44.99
N ALA A 382 14.63 10.16 45.41
CA ALA A 382 13.67 9.11 45.69
C ALA A 382 13.11 9.33 47.11
N ALA A 383 11.88 9.82 47.23
CA ALA A 383 11.28 10.15 48.53
C ALA A 383 10.84 8.91 49.31
N TYR A 384 11.83 8.21 49.89
CA TYR A 384 11.65 7.08 50.81
C TYR A 384 12.06 7.37 52.25
N GLY A 385 12.38 8.63 52.55
CA GLY A 385 12.64 9.14 53.90
C GLY A 385 11.36 9.27 54.74
N GLY A 386 10.65 8.16 54.96
CA GLY A 386 9.57 8.07 55.95
C GLY A 386 8.13 8.17 55.43
N LEU A 387 7.88 8.13 54.12
CA LEU A 387 6.51 8.18 53.59
C LEU A 387 5.81 6.81 53.63
N ASP A 388 4.62 6.79 54.20
CA ASP A 388 3.70 5.64 54.23
C ASP A 388 3.03 5.47 52.85
N TRP A 389 3.22 4.31 52.23
CA TRP A 389 2.60 3.95 50.96
C TRP A 389 1.07 4.10 50.97
N ASN A 390 0.43 3.81 52.11
CA ASN A 390 -1.02 3.89 52.25
C ASN A 390 -1.55 5.35 52.24
N ARG A 391 -0.66 6.34 52.41
CA ARG A 391 -0.98 7.77 52.36
C ARG A 391 -0.59 8.45 51.04
N MET A 392 0.12 7.76 50.13
CA MET A 392 0.49 8.32 48.84
C MET A 392 -0.63 8.16 47.81
N GLY A 393 -1.54 9.14 47.79
CA GLY A 393 -2.44 9.36 46.64
C GLY A 393 -1.68 9.67 45.35
N GLN A 394 -2.36 9.58 44.21
CA GLN A 394 -1.76 9.61 42.86
C GLN A 394 -0.86 10.84 42.59
N GLN A 395 -1.24 12.02 43.09
CA GLN A 395 -0.45 13.25 42.99
C GLN A 395 0.94 13.14 43.67
N GLY A 396 1.06 12.35 44.74
CA GLY A 396 2.34 12.10 45.39
C GLY A 396 3.27 11.22 44.56
N ILE A 397 2.74 10.23 43.83
CA ILE A 397 3.53 9.32 43.00
C ILE A 397 4.10 10.05 41.77
N ASP A 398 3.34 10.97 41.18
CA ASP A 398 3.73 11.67 39.95
C ASP A 398 4.65 12.88 40.18
N ALA A 399 4.67 13.45 41.38
CA ALA A 399 5.61 14.52 41.75
C ALA A 399 7.04 14.02 42.10
N LEU A 400 7.24 12.71 42.23
CA LEU A 400 8.48 12.14 42.76
C LEU A 400 9.41 11.57 41.67
N THR A 401 10.67 11.99 41.71
CA THR A 401 11.77 11.39 40.93
C THR A 401 12.22 10.07 41.53
N VAL A 402 11.34 9.06 41.47
CA VAL A 402 11.63 7.71 41.95
C VAL A 402 12.84 7.13 41.19
N THR A 403 13.81 6.54 41.90
CA THR A 403 14.96 5.85 41.31
C THR A 403 14.79 4.33 41.33
N PHE A 404 15.52 3.64 40.46
CA PHE A 404 15.64 2.18 40.54
C PHE A 404 16.21 1.76 41.92
N PRO A 405 15.70 0.69 42.56
CA PRO A 405 14.66 -0.23 42.08
C PRO A 405 13.21 0.16 42.44
N ALA A 406 12.97 1.28 43.13
CA ALA A 406 11.64 1.70 43.58
C ALA A 406 10.69 2.10 42.42
N THR A 407 11.25 2.49 41.26
CA THR A 407 10.50 2.75 40.01
C THR A 407 9.62 1.58 39.60
N ILE A 408 10.07 0.34 39.84
CA ILE A 408 9.33 -0.88 39.51
C ILE A 408 8.00 -0.92 40.28
N LEU A 409 8.02 -0.66 41.59
CA LEU A 409 6.81 -0.65 42.42
C LEU A 409 5.90 0.53 42.10
N ALA A 410 6.47 1.72 41.88
CA ALA A 410 5.69 2.90 41.51
C ALA A 410 4.94 2.68 40.18
N ASN A 411 5.59 2.06 39.19
CA ASN A 411 4.95 1.73 37.92
C ASN A 411 3.88 0.63 38.06
N MET A 412 4.09 -0.35 38.96
CA MET A 412 3.10 -1.38 39.28
C MET A 412 1.82 -0.79 39.87
N ILE A 413 1.94 0.18 40.78
CA ILE A 413 0.80 0.92 41.35
C ILE A 413 0.12 1.80 40.29
N ARG A 414 0.92 2.55 39.51
CA ARG A 414 0.41 3.35 38.38
C ARG A 414 -0.37 2.51 37.37
N ALA A 415 0.06 1.27 37.10
CA ALA A 415 -0.58 0.38 36.15
C ALA A 415 -2.04 0.07 36.55
N VAL A 416 -2.28 -0.28 37.83
CA VAL A 416 -3.65 -0.48 38.36
C VAL A 416 -4.48 0.81 38.34
N GLN A 417 -3.84 1.94 38.64
CA GLN A 417 -4.49 3.26 38.65
C GLN A 417 -4.72 3.86 37.25
N MET A 418 -4.43 3.15 36.15
CA MET A 418 -4.61 3.71 34.80
C MET A 418 -6.09 3.90 34.41
N ASN A 419 -6.96 2.97 34.81
CA ASN A 419 -8.39 2.98 34.46
C ASN A 419 -9.30 3.62 35.50
N GLN A 420 -8.81 3.93 36.71
CA GLN A 420 -9.60 4.68 37.69
C GLN A 420 -9.94 6.05 37.07
N PRO A 421 -11.23 6.39 36.91
CA PRO A 421 -11.62 7.70 36.40
C PRO A 421 -11.08 8.74 37.37
N SER A 422 -10.42 9.79 36.85
CA SER A 422 -9.89 10.87 37.68
C SER A 422 -11.04 11.56 38.39
N SER A 423 -11.28 11.17 39.64
CA SER A 423 -12.41 11.56 40.49
C SER A 423 -12.20 12.98 41.05
N GLY A 424 -12.12 13.94 40.14
CA GLY A 424 -11.90 15.34 40.46
C GLY A 424 -12.05 16.22 39.22
N GLY A 425 -13.13 17.00 39.18
CA GLY A 425 -13.19 18.14 38.27
C GLY A 425 -12.07 19.12 38.60
N TYR A 426 -11.43 19.68 37.57
CA TYR A 426 -10.36 20.67 37.69
C TYR A 426 -10.88 21.99 38.27
N ASN A 427 -11.04 22.06 39.59
CA ASN A 427 -11.07 23.32 40.32
C ASN A 427 -9.66 23.61 40.85
N ASN A 428 -9.03 24.67 40.33
CA ASN A 428 -7.72 25.20 40.77
C ASN A 428 -7.79 25.86 42.17
N GLY A 429 -8.46 25.23 43.12
CA GLY A 429 -8.43 25.60 44.53
C GLY A 429 -7.14 25.12 45.18
N SER A 430 -6.39 26.03 45.78
CA SER A 430 -5.19 25.72 46.56
C SER A 430 -5.52 24.81 47.75
N TRP A 431 -5.28 23.51 47.61
CA TRP A 431 -5.37 22.54 48.70
C TRP A 431 -4.15 22.63 49.62
N SER A 432 -4.11 23.65 50.45
CA SER A 432 -3.29 23.65 51.67
C SER A 432 -4.06 22.94 52.79
N THR A 433 -4.25 21.63 52.67
CA THR A 433 -4.70 20.82 53.80
C THR A 433 -3.58 20.77 54.85
N PRO A 434 -3.87 21.02 56.14
CA PRO A 434 -2.91 20.77 57.21
C PRO A 434 -2.48 19.30 57.20
N ALA A 435 -1.24 19.03 57.61
CA ALA A 435 -0.81 17.65 57.85
C ALA A 435 -1.81 16.97 58.84
N PRO A 436 -2.32 15.77 58.53
CA PRO A 436 -3.34 15.14 59.35
C PRO A 436 -2.80 14.89 60.76
N ASP A 437 -3.59 15.28 61.77
CA ASP A 437 -3.26 15.15 63.18
C ASP A 437 -2.85 13.70 63.50
N PRO A 438 -1.64 13.45 64.03
CA PRO A 438 -1.16 12.10 64.34
C PRO A 438 -1.99 11.37 65.40
N ASN A 439 -2.89 12.06 66.11
CA ASN A 439 -3.75 11.49 67.14
C ASN A 439 -5.15 11.08 66.65
N VAL A 440 -5.51 11.38 65.40
CA VAL A 440 -6.78 10.92 64.82
C VAL A 440 -6.61 9.51 64.26
N PRO A 441 -7.34 8.49 64.76
CA PRO A 441 -7.32 7.15 64.18
C PRO A 441 -7.76 7.24 62.71
N ALA A 442 -7.05 6.56 61.81
CA ALA A 442 -7.46 6.49 60.40
C ALA A 442 -8.89 5.91 60.31
N ASP A 443 -9.79 6.62 59.63
CA ASP A 443 -11.16 6.16 59.42
C ASP A 443 -11.13 4.87 58.58
N PRO A 444 -11.59 3.72 59.11
CA PRO A 444 -11.57 2.46 58.39
C PRO A 444 -12.51 2.43 57.17
N ASN A 445 -13.35 3.47 56.99
CA ASN A 445 -14.21 3.64 55.82
C ASN A 445 -13.68 4.66 54.80
N GLN A 446 -12.52 5.28 55.02
CA GLN A 446 -11.84 5.92 53.90
C GLN A 446 -11.50 4.84 52.87
N PRO A 447 -11.79 5.05 51.57
CA PRO A 447 -11.37 4.13 50.52
C PRO A 447 -9.85 4.22 50.37
N GLY A 448 -9.13 3.52 51.23
CA GLY A 448 -7.76 3.09 50.95
C GLY A 448 -7.80 2.42 49.60
N ALA A 449 -6.96 2.87 48.66
CA ALA A 449 -7.02 2.42 47.29
C ALA A 449 -6.99 0.89 47.25
N ASP A 450 -7.99 0.27 46.62
CA ASP A 450 -8.06 -1.19 46.39
C ASP A 450 -6.87 -1.58 45.50
N LEU A 451 -5.73 -1.80 46.14
CA LEU A 451 -4.52 -2.32 45.51
C LEU A 451 -4.80 -3.78 45.17
N ASP A 452 -4.53 -4.13 43.91
CA ASP A 452 -4.63 -5.50 43.45
C ASP A 452 -3.91 -6.45 44.44
N PRO A 453 -4.56 -7.52 44.93
CA PRO A 453 -3.97 -8.38 45.97
C PRO A 453 -2.67 -9.06 45.52
N ARG A 454 -2.35 -9.10 44.21
CA ARG A 454 -1.07 -9.54 43.65
C ARG A 454 0.09 -8.57 43.98
N ILE A 455 -0.19 -7.29 44.22
CA ILE A 455 0.80 -6.22 44.45
C ILE A 455 1.31 -6.22 45.90
N ILE A 456 0.41 -6.39 46.87
CA ILE A 456 0.71 -6.24 48.31
C ILE A 456 1.90 -7.13 48.77
N PRO A 457 2.01 -8.42 48.38
CA PRO A 457 3.16 -9.25 48.74
C PRO A 457 4.49 -8.72 48.20
N LEU A 458 4.50 -8.09 47.02
CA LEU A 458 5.71 -7.59 46.37
C LEU A 458 6.20 -6.28 46.98
N ILE A 459 5.29 -5.39 47.38
CA ILE A 459 5.62 -4.19 48.18
C ILE A 459 6.22 -4.61 49.52
N ASN A 460 5.54 -5.51 50.24
CA ASN A 460 6.01 -6.01 51.53
C ASN A 460 7.39 -6.68 51.43
N LEU A 461 7.60 -7.51 50.41
CA LEU A 461 8.88 -8.20 50.20
C LEU A 461 10.01 -7.23 49.86
N HIS A 462 9.74 -6.19 49.06
CA HIS A 462 10.71 -5.11 48.81
C HIS A 462 11.08 -4.37 50.09
N ASP A 463 10.09 -3.96 50.91
CA ASP A 463 10.35 -3.20 52.14
C ASP A 463 11.06 -4.03 53.20
N VAL A 464 10.71 -5.31 53.34
CA VAL A 464 11.43 -6.25 54.22
C VAL A 464 12.87 -6.44 53.76
N ALA A 465 13.11 -6.66 52.45
CA ALA A 465 14.46 -6.82 51.93
C ALA A 465 15.31 -5.55 52.11
N ARG A 466 14.76 -4.38 51.77
CA ARG A 466 15.38 -3.06 51.93
C ARG A 466 15.77 -2.80 53.40
N LYS A 467 14.84 -2.98 54.34
CA LYS A 467 15.10 -2.80 55.78
C LYS A 467 16.14 -3.80 56.30
N ARG A 468 16.03 -5.07 55.90
CA ARG A 468 16.94 -6.14 56.38
C ARG A 468 18.37 -5.95 55.88
N ILE A 469 18.57 -5.59 54.60
CA ILE A 469 19.90 -5.25 54.07
C ILE A 469 20.48 -4.04 54.79
N GLY A 470 19.69 -2.96 54.95
CA GLY A 470 20.13 -1.76 55.69
C GLY A 470 20.55 -2.05 57.13
N ALA A 471 19.86 -2.95 57.82
CA ALA A 471 20.17 -3.33 59.20
C ALA A 471 21.45 -4.18 59.35
N VAL A 472 21.76 -5.05 58.37
CA VAL A 472 22.94 -5.94 58.45
C VAL A 472 24.18 -5.37 57.74
N TYR A 473 24.02 -4.34 56.92
CA TYR A 473 25.08 -3.82 56.04
C TYR A 473 26.37 -3.45 56.77
N ASN A 474 26.29 -2.69 57.87
CA ASN A 474 27.49 -2.25 58.60
C ASN A 474 28.28 -3.46 59.16
N ALA A 475 27.60 -4.40 59.83
CA ALA A 475 28.21 -5.62 60.35
C ALA A 475 28.78 -6.52 59.23
N ALA A 476 28.14 -6.55 58.06
CA ALA A 476 28.66 -7.28 56.90
C ALA A 476 29.94 -6.64 56.32
N VAL A 477 30.06 -5.31 56.35
CA VAL A 477 31.28 -4.59 55.95
C VAL A 477 32.41 -4.76 56.98
N GLU A 478 32.06 -4.88 58.26
CA GLU A 478 33.00 -5.19 59.36
C GLU A 478 33.48 -6.66 59.37
N GLY A 479 32.92 -7.51 58.50
CA GLY A 479 33.37 -8.89 58.29
C GLY A 479 32.62 -9.95 59.10
N ASP A 480 31.47 -9.64 59.72
CA ASP A 480 30.63 -10.67 60.34
C ASP A 480 30.07 -11.62 59.26
N ALA A 481 30.59 -12.85 59.24
CA ALA A 481 30.19 -13.88 58.30
C ALA A 481 28.68 -14.18 58.30
N LYS A 482 27.99 -14.06 59.45
CA LYS A 482 26.53 -14.25 59.53
C LYS A 482 25.79 -13.08 58.89
N ALA A 483 26.25 -11.85 59.13
CA ALA A 483 25.69 -10.66 58.49
C ALA A 483 25.90 -10.69 56.97
N VAL A 484 27.10 -11.09 56.50
CA VAL A 484 27.42 -11.26 55.07
C VAL A 484 26.52 -12.32 54.42
N GLN A 485 26.37 -13.50 55.02
CA GLN A 485 25.48 -14.54 54.51
C GLN A 485 24.02 -14.06 54.43
N LEU A 486 23.50 -13.46 55.51
CA LEU A 486 22.11 -12.99 55.58
C LEU A 486 21.80 -11.88 54.59
N CYS A 487 22.78 -10.99 54.38
CA CYS A 487 22.77 -9.95 53.35
C CYS A 487 22.70 -10.56 51.94
N ALA A 488 23.52 -11.57 51.64
CA ALA A 488 23.57 -12.25 50.35
C ALA A 488 22.26 -12.98 50.00
N GLU A 489 21.71 -13.75 50.95
CA GLU A 489 20.44 -14.46 50.80
C GLU A 489 19.27 -13.49 50.56
N THR A 490 19.24 -12.38 51.33
CA THR A 490 18.22 -11.34 51.20
C THR A 490 18.33 -10.63 49.85
N THR A 491 19.54 -10.31 49.40
CA THR A 491 19.81 -9.68 48.10
C THR A 491 19.30 -10.53 46.94
N THR A 492 19.64 -11.83 46.95
CA THR A 492 19.23 -12.75 45.89
C THR A 492 17.71 -12.90 45.84
N THR A 493 17.05 -12.91 47.00
CA THR A 493 15.59 -12.95 47.11
C THR A 493 14.95 -11.66 46.58
N TRP A 494 15.52 -10.50 46.91
CA TRP A 494 15.03 -9.18 46.46
C TRP A 494 15.13 -9.02 44.94
N VAL A 495 16.23 -9.42 44.32
CA VAL A 495 16.38 -9.32 42.86
C VAL A 495 15.36 -10.20 42.13
N ARG A 496 15.08 -11.42 42.63
CA ARG A 496 14.00 -12.26 42.08
C ARG A 496 12.62 -11.59 42.21
N SER A 497 12.31 -10.95 43.35
CA SER A 497 11.02 -10.28 43.54
C SER A 497 10.86 -9.03 42.67
N LEU A 498 11.95 -8.28 42.42
CA LEU A 498 11.94 -7.16 41.48
C LEU A 498 11.66 -7.63 40.04
N ARG A 499 12.17 -8.80 39.62
CA ARG A 499 11.84 -9.40 38.32
C ARG A 499 10.36 -9.79 38.24
N GLN A 500 9.80 -10.35 39.32
CA GLN A 500 8.38 -10.69 39.40
C GLN A 500 7.50 -9.43 39.33
N ALA A 501 7.87 -8.36 40.04
CA ALA A 501 7.16 -7.08 39.99
C ALA A 501 7.22 -6.42 38.60
N LEU A 502 8.34 -6.51 37.88
CA LEU A 502 8.39 -6.07 36.47
C LEU A 502 7.42 -6.86 35.58
N ARG A 503 7.36 -8.18 35.70
CA ARG A 503 6.41 -8.99 34.93
C ARG A 503 4.96 -8.63 35.23
N LEU A 504 4.61 -8.57 36.52
CA LEU A 504 3.28 -8.18 36.96
C LEU A 504 2.90 -6.76 36.50
N THR A 505 3.86 -5.82 36.45
CA THR A 505 3.61 -4.46 35.92
C THR A 505 3.21 -4.48 34.44
N ALA A 506 3.87 -5.31 33.61
CA ALA A 506 3.49 -5.46 32.20
C ALA A 506 2.13 -6.16 32.04
N GLU A 507 1.88 -7.20 32.84
CA GLU A 507 0.61 -7.92 32.87
C GLU A 507 -0.54 -6.97 33.21
N LEU A 508 -0.44 -6.21 34.31
CA LEU A 508 -1.43 -5.22 34.75
C LEU A 508 -1.63 -4.11 33.71
N ALA A 509 -0.55 -3.53 33.17
CA ALA A 509 -0.65 -2.49 32.16
C ALA A 509 -1.37 -2.95 30.89
N ASN A 510 -1.14 -4.21 30.47
CA ASN A 510 -1.83 -4.81 29.35
C ASN A 510 -3.29 -5.20 29.70
N GLU A 511 -3.55 -5.68 30.92
CA GLU A 511 -4.89 -6.01 31.43
C GLU A 511 -5.79 -4.76 31.41
N GLU A 512 -5.32 -3.63 31.95
CA GLU A 512 -6.07 -2.36 31.94
C GLU A 512 -6.27 -1.81 30.52
N ARG A 513 -5.26 -1.92 29.64
CA ARG A 513 -5.41 -1.57 28.22
C ARG A 513 -6.49 -2.41 27.53
N LEU A 514 -6.51 -3.73 27.77
CA LEU A 514 -7.51 -4.63 27.19
C LEU A 514 -8.93 -4.38 27.75
N LYS A 515 -9.05 -4.08 29.05
CA LYS A 515 -10.33 -3.65 29.65
C LYS A 515 -10.87 -2.40 28.95
N LEU A 516 -10.04 -1.37 28.77
CA LEU A 516 -10.45 -0.15 28.08
C LEU A 516 -10.83 -0.41 26.61
N GLU A 517 -10.01 -1.15 25.85
CA GLU A 517 -10.35 -1.47 24.44
C GLU A 517 -11.63 -2.30 24.31
N ASN A 518 -11.95 -3.15 25.30
CA ASN A 518 -13.21 -3.90 25.36
C ASN A 518 -14.41 -2.99 25.73
N GLU A 519 -14.26 -2.07 26.68
CA GLU A 519 -15.27 -1.03 27.00
C GLU A 519 -15.57 -0.19 25.75
N LEU A 520 -14.52 0.34 25.12
CA LEU A 520 -14.63 1.20 23.94
C LEU A 520 -15.16 0.44 22.72
N GLY A 521 -14.77 -0.83 22.56
CA GLY A 521 -15.23 -1.71 21.48
C GLY A 521 -16.73 -2.03 21.49
N GLN A 522 -17.46 -1.76 22.59
CA GLN A 522 -18.92 -1.85 22.63
C GLN A 522 -19.59 -0.71 21.84
N ASN A 523 -18.89 0.40 21.61
CA ASN A 523 -19.37 1.50 20.78
C ASN A 523 -19.03 1.24 19.30
N SER A 524 -20.06 1.08 18.46
CA SER A 524 -19.90 0.75 17.03
C SER A 524 -19.14 1.82 16.25
N SER A 525 -19.30 3.10 16.59
CA SER A 525 -18.58 4.21 15.97
C SER A 525 -17.10 4.21 16.37
N TYR A 526 -16.79 3.85 17.63
CA TYR A 526 -15.39 3.64 18.05
C TYR A 526 -14.78 2.44 17.32
N ALA A 527 -15.51 1.33 17.15
CA ALA A 527 -15.01 0.17 16.41
C ALA A 527 -14.63 0.54 14.96
N GLN A 528 -15.50 1.27 14.24
CA GLN A 528 -15.20 1.77 12.90
C GLN A 528 -13.98 2.69 12.87
N TRP A 529 -13.90 3.65 13.79
CA TRP A 529 -12.74 4.55 13.90
C TRP A 529 -11.45 3.80 14.24
N ARG A 530 -11.51 2.81 15.14
CA ARG A 530 -10.37 1.95 15.49
C ARG A 530 -9.87 1.19 14.27
N ASP A 531 -10.77 0.56 13.51
CA ASP A 531 -10.38 -0.26 12.36
C ASP A 531 -9.74 0.60 11.24
N GLN A 532 -10.24 1.81 11.03
CA GLN A 532 -9.61 2.84 10.17
C GLN A 532 -8.24 3.29 10.71
N ARG A 533 -8.15 3.67 11.99
CA ARG A 533 -6.90 4.09 12.65
C ARG A 533 -5.84 2.99 12.60
N ASP A 534 -6.24 1.73 12.77
CA ASP A 534 -5.31 0.60 12.75
C ASP A 534 -4.86 0.27 11.32
N ALA A 535 -5.68 0.55 10.29
CA ALA A 535 -5.22 0.57 8.90
C ALA A 535 -4.15 1.65 8.68
N VAL A 536 -4.41 2.88 9.12
CA VAL A 536 -3.44 3.99 9.06
C VAL A 536 -2.17 3.66 9.85
N LYS A 537 -2.25 3.00 11.02
CA LYS A 537 -1.08 2.60 11.82
C LYS A 537 -0.24 1.53 11.12
N ARG A 538 -0.87 0.59 10.37
CA ARG A 538 -0.16 -0.37 9.49
C ARG A 538 0.54 0.34 8.33
N GLU A 539 -0.10 1.33 7.72
CA GLU A 539 0.52 2.16 6.69
C GLU A 539 1.66 3.00 7.25
N GLU A 540 1.50 3.65 8.42
CA GLU A 540 2.54 4.45 9.06
C GLU A 540 3.78 3.62 9.40
N VAL A 541 3.61 2.39 9.91
CA VAL A 541 4.71 1.44 10.12
C VAL A 541 5.40 1.09 8.80
N THR A 542 4.64 0.95 7.71
CA THR A 542 5.19 0.69 6.37
C THR A 542 5.98 1.91 5.85
N LEU A 543 5.42 3.11 5.98
CA LEU A 543 6.06 4.37 5.62
C LEU A 543 7.34 4.61 6.45
N SER A 544 7.31 4.32 7.76
CA SER A 544 8.49 4.40 8.64
C SER A 544 9.58 3.40 8.26
N ARG A 545 9.21 2.17 7.85
CA ARG A 545 10.16 1.20 7.29
C ARG A 545 10.79 1.71 5.99
N VAL A 546 10.00 2.29 5.09
CA VAL A 546 10.51 2.91 3.84
C VAL A 546 11.43 4.09 4.17
N GLU A 547 11.05 4.97 5.09
CA GLU A 547 11.86 6.11 5.56
C GLU A 547 13.20 5.65 6.13
N LYS A 548 13.21 4.59 6.96
CA LYS A 548 14.44 3.98 7.50
C LYS A 548 15.32 3.40 6.39
N VAL A 549 14.75 2.61 5.47
CA VAL A 549 15.46 2.10 4.27
C VAL A 549 16.09 3.26 3.52
N MET A 550 15.32 4.30 3.26
CA MET A 550 15.75 5.48 2.51
C MET A 550 16.93 6.18 3.18
N ARG A 551 16.86 6.45 4.50
CA ARG A 551 17.99 7.03 5.26
C ARG A 551 19.24 6.17 5.22
N GLU A 552 19.10 4.84 5.20
CA GLU A 552 20.22 3.90 5.12
C GLU A 552 20.80 3.81 3.69
N LEU A 553 19.96 3.91 2.65
CA LEU A 553 20.36 4.02 1.24
C LEU A 553 20.95 5.40 0.88
N ALA A 554 20.81 6.39 1.75
CA ALA A 554 21.37 7.74 1.57
C ALA A 554 22.80 7.87 2.10
N LYS A 555 23.26 6.94 2.95
CA LYS A 555 24.59 7.00 3.55
C LYS A 555 25.66 6.87 2.46
N GLU A 556 26.67 7.71 2.50
CA GLU A 556 27.74 7.79 1.47
C GLU A 556 28.47 6.46 1.25
N ASN A 557 28.58 5.63 2.30
CA ASN A 557 29.17 4.30 2.25
C ASN A 557 28.31 3.28 1.45
N SER A 558 27.11 3.65 1.03
CA SER A 558 26.30 2.86 0.10
C SER A 558 26.73 3.13 -1.35
N VAL A 559 27.95 2.66 -1.68
CA VAL A 559 28.56 2.75 -3.01
C VAL A 559 27.85 1.81 -4.00
N PHE A 560 26.57 2.09 -4.27
CA PHE A 560 25.84 1.45 -5.35
C PHE A 560 26.51 1.86 -6.64
N ASP A 561 26.95 0.89 -7.44
CA ASP A 561 27.46 1.19 -8.76
C ASP A 561 26.31 1.64 -9.66
N ARG A 562 26.05 2.96 -9.62
CA ARG A 562 25.04 3.63 -10.45
C ARG A 562 25.26 3.32 -11.92
N SER A 563 26.52 3.18 -12.35
CA SER A 563 26.84 2.91 -13.75
C SER A 563 26.34 1.53 -14.17
N GLU A 564 26.52 0.51 -13.32
CA GLU A 564 25.99 -0.84 -13.60
C GLU A 564 24.44 -0.86 -13.59
N LEU A 565 23.82 -0.20 -12.62
CA LEU A 565 22.36 -0.13 -12.52
C LEU A 565 21.72 0.63 -13.68
N ASP A 566 22.25 1.80 -14.04
CA ASP A 566 21.77 2.59 -15.18
C ASP A 566 22.08 1.88 -16.51
N GLN A 567 23.20 1.16 -16.63
CA GLN A 567 23.50 0.32 -17.78
C GLN A 567 22.48 -0.82 -17.92
N ARG A 568 22.23 -1.60 -16.86
CA ARG A 568 21.25 -2.70 -16.85
C ARG A 568 19.83 -2.18 -17.15
N MET A 569 19.44 -1.05 -16.56
CA MET A 569 18.16 -0.39 -16.83
C MET A 569 18.09 0.14 -18.28
N SER A 570 19.18 0.65 -18.86
CA SER A 570 19.23 1.06 -20.27
C SER A 570 19.20 -0.13 -21.24
N LEU A 571 19.77 -1.29 -20.88
CA LEU A 571 19.69 -2.52 -21.67
C LEU A 571 18.25 -3.05 -21.70
N LEU A 572 17.64 -3.18 -20.53
CA LEU A 572 16.24 -3.56 -20.33
C LEU A 572 15.25 -2.61 -21.07
N LYS A 573 15.48 -1.30 -20.97
CA LYS A 573 14.74 -0.30 -21.75
C LYS A 573 14.91 -0.53 -23.25
N GLY A 574 16.14 -0.81 -23.68
CA GLY A 574 16.49 -1.11 -25.08
C GLY A 574 15.81 -2.37 -25.62
N SER A 575 15.60 -3.40 -24.78
CA SER A 575 14.93 -4.63 -25.21
C SER A 575 13.40 -4.53 -25.27
N LEU A 576 12.78 -3.77 -24.35
CA LEU A 576 11.33 -3.59 -24.35
C LEU A 576 10.85 -2.59 -25.40
N PHE A 577 11.60 -1.50 -25.61
CA PHE A 577 11.16 -0.35 -26.39
C PHE A 577 12.13 0.07 -27.51
N GLY A 578 13.35 -0.47 -27.52
CA GLY A 578 14.38 -0.14 -28.50
C GLY A 578 14.28 -1.00 -29.75
N ARG A 579 14.95 -0.54 -30.80
CA ARG A 579 15.05 -1.24 -32.08
C ARG A 579 16.17 -2.29 -32.01
N ARG A 580 15.90 -3.53 -32.44
CA ARG A 580 16.79 -4.67 -32.19
C ARG A 580 18.05 -4.65 -33.09
N GLY A 581 19.18 -4.22 -32.54
CA GLY A 581 20.51 -4.35 -33.15
C GLY A 581 20.76 -3.52 -34.42
N SER A 582 22.03 -3.35 -34.80
CA SER A 582 22.43 -2.53 -35.95
C SER A 582 22.09 -3.13 -37.33
N TRP A 583 21.58 -4.37 -37.39
CA TRP A 583 21.38 -5.13 -38.63
C TRP A 583 20.01 -5.84 -38.75
N SER A 584 19.10 -5.74 -37.77
CA SER A 584 17.83 -6.51 -37.81
C SER A 584 16.58 -5.65 -38.08
N VAL A 585 15.61 -6.28 -38.74
CA VAL A 585 14.38 -5.63 -39.27
C VAL A 585 13.21 -5.72 -38.26
N GLY A 586 13.47 -6.14 -37.03
CA GLY A 586 12.44 -6.38 -36.00
C GLY A 586 12.00 -5.13 -35.23
N ARG A 587 10.69 -5.00 -35.01
CA ARG A 587 10.06 -4.06 -34.07
C ARG A 587 10.30 -4.46 -32.61
N SER A 588 10.21 -3.50 -31.70
CA SER A 588 10.17 -3.78 -30.26
C SER A 588 8.94 -4.62 -29.87
N PRO A 589 9.01 -5.47 -28.83
CA PRO A 589 7.87 -6.25 -28.35
C PRO A 589 6.67 -5.37 -28.01
N LEU A 590 6.93 -4.19 -27.44
CA LEU A 590 5.86 -3.27 -27.11
C LEU A 590 5.25 -2.62 -28.36
N SER A 591 6.04 -2.29 -29.39
CA SER A 591 5.47 -1.82 -30.66
C SER A 591 4.66 -2.90 -31.38
N GLU A 592 5.02 -4.18 -31.27
CA GLU A 592 4.20 -5.28 -31.79
C GLU A 592 2.91 -5.46 -30.99
N TRP A 593 2.97 -5.38 -29.65
CA TRP A 593 1.77 -5.36 -28.81
C TRP A 593 0.83 -4.20 -29.17
N PHE A 594 1.36 -2.98 -29.32
CA PHE A 594 0.56 -1.82 -29.75
C PHE A 594 -0.07 -2.02 -31.13
N ASN A 595 0.68 -2.53 -32.10
CA ASN A 595 0.15 -2.78 -33.44
C ASN A 595 -0.92 -3.88 -33.43
N HIS A 596 -0.76 -4.92 -32.59
CA HIS A 596 -1.79 -5.94 -32.37
C HIS A 596 -3.05 -5.35 -31.73
N THR A 597 -2.93 -4.64 -30.60
CA THR A 597 -4.07 -4.07 -29.85
C THR A 597 -4.80 -2.99 -30.67
N LEU A 598 -4.09 -2.12 -31.39
CA LEU A 598 -4.71 -1.15 -32.29
C LEU A 598 -5.37 -1.79 -33.52
N ARG A 599 -4.86 -2.94 -34.00
CA ARG A 599 -5.52 -3.75 -35.04
C ARG A 599 -6.80 -4.39 -34.51
N LEU A 600 -6.80 -4.93 -33.30
CA LEU A 600 -8.02 -5.45 -32.66
C LEU A 600 -9.06 -4.35 -32.46
N HIS A 601 -8.67 -3.19 -31.92
CA HIS A 601 -9.51 -2.00 -31.85
C HIS A 601 -10.14 -1.66 -33.22
N GLY A 602 -9.32 -1.54 -34.27
CA GLY A 602 -9.81 -1.24 -35.62
C GLY A 602 -10.78 -2.31 -36.17
N SER A 603 -10.50 -3.59 -35.91
CA SER A 603 -11.38 -4.70 -36.28
C SER A 603 -12.72 -4.63 -35.55
N ARG A 604 -12.71 -4.35 -34.25
CA ARG A 604 -13.92 -4.24 -33.41
C ARG A 604 -14.78 -3.03 -33.79
N VAL A 605 -14.17 -1.88 -34.10
CA VAL A 605 -14.88 -0.72 -34.67
C VAL A 605 -15.51 -1.08 -36.03
N SER A 606 -14.85 -1.90 -36.86
CA SER A 606 -15.43 -2.38 -38.12
C SER A 606 -16.65 -3.28 -37.88
N SER A 607 -16.53 -4.30 -37.01
CA SER A 607 -17.66 -5.19 -36.69
C SER A 607 -18.84 -4.43 -36.05
N PHE A 608 -18.57 -3.44 -35.20
CA PHE A 608 -19.58 -2.54 -34.66
C PHE A 608 -20.33 -1.75 -35.75
N ASN A 609 -19.59 -1.20 -36.73
CA ASN A 609 -20.19 -0.51 -37.87
C ASN A 609 -21.02 -1.46 -38.75
N ASP A 610 -20.56 -2.69 -38.97
CA ASP A 610 -21.31 -3.70 -39.73
C ASP A 610 -22.60 -4.12 -38.99
N ASN A 611 -22.54 -4.32 -37.68
CA ASN A 611 -23.69 -4.67 -36.85
C ASN A 611 -24.70 -3.52 -36.76
N THR A 612 -24.26 -2.26 -36.64
CA THR A 612 -25.14 -1.08 -36.68
C THR A 612 -25.76 -0.85 -38.06
N GLN A 613 -25.05 -1.14 -39.17
CA GLN A 613 -25.64 -1.15 -40.51
C GLN A 613 -26.69 -2.25 -40.69
N ARG A 614 -26.47 -3.46 -40.15
CA ARG A 614 -27.47 -4.55 -40.15
C ARG A 614 -28.73 -4.17 -39.36
N LEU A 615 -28.55 -3.54 -38.19
CA LEU A 615 -29.63 -2.99 -37.38
C LEU A 615 -30.41 -1.88 -38.12
N LEU A 616 -29.71 -0.99 -38.82
CA LEU A 616 -30.32 0.04 -39.67
C LEU A 616 -31.17 -0.58 -40.79
N ALA A 617 -30.62 -1.52 -41.56
CA ALA A 617 -31.34 -2.21 -42.63
C ALA A 617 -32.53 -3.06 -42.10
N GLY A 618 -32.40 -3.66 -40.91
CA GLY A 618 -33.48 -4.36 -40.23
C GLY A 618 -34.62 -3.42 -39.82
N SER A 619 -34.30 -2.29 -39.19
CA SER A 619 -35.29 -1.30 -38.75
C SER A 619 -36.04 -0.63 -39.92
N GLN A 620 -35.36 -0.35 -41.04
CA GLN A 620 -35.99 0.15 -42.27
C GLN A 620 -37.05 -0.82 -42.83
N ARG A 621 -36.78 -2.13 -42.82
CA ARG A 621 -37.75 -3.17 -43.25
C ARG A 621 -38.98 -3.24 -42.34
N LEU A 622 -38.83 -2.91 -41.06
CA LEU A 622 -39.92 -2.88 -40.09
C LEU A 622 -40.70 -1.55 -40.09
N THR A 623 -40.15 -0.49 -40.68
CA THR A 623 -40.75 0.86 -40.70
C THR A 623 -40.76 1.50 -42.11
N PRO A 624 -41.32 0.83 -43.13
CA PRO A 624 -41.36 1.36 -44.48
C PRO A 624 -42.09 2.71 -44.52
N GLY A 625 -41.44 3.73 -45.09
CA GLY A 625 -42.01 5.08 -45.27
C GLY A 625 -41.57 6.14 -44.26
N LYS A 626 -40.72 5.82 -43.26
CA LYS A 626 -40.02 6.84 -42.44
C LYS A 626 -38.69 7.24 -43.08
N ALA A 627 -38.25 8.48 -42.80
CA ALA A 627 -37.03 9.05 -43.37
C ALA A 627 -35.77 8.26 -42.99
N GLU A 628 -34.81 8.15 -43.92
CA GLU A 628 -33.61 7.30 -43.81
C GLU A 628 -32.67 7.64 -42.64
N SER A 629 -32.80 8.83 -42.03
CA SER A 629 -31.86 9.37 -41.03
C SER A 629 -32.14 8.98 -39.57
N GLU A 630 -33.35 8.50 -39.24
CA GLU A 630 -33.73 8.08 -37.87
C GLU A 630 -34.22 6.63 -37.65
N PRO A 631 -33.93 5.59 -38.48
CA PRO A 631 -34.64 4.30 -38.37
C PRO A 631 -34.41 3.59 -37.03
N LEU A 632 -33.18 3.65 -36.47
CA LEU A 632 -32.87 3.00 -35.21
C LEU A 632 -33.48 3.72 -33.99
N ALA A 633 -33.54 5.05 -34.01
CA ALA A 633 -34.18 5.84 -32.95
C ALA A 633 -35.68 5.51 -32.84
N ASN A 634 -36.31 5.13 -33.95
CA ASN A 634 -37.71 4.74 -34.02
C ASN A 634 -38.03 3.34 -33.46
N LEU A 635 -37.04 2.44 -33.33
CA LEU A 635 -37.26 1.10 -32.75
C LEU A 635 -37.79 1.20 -31.33
N ASN A 636 -38.96 0.60 -31.06
CA ASN A 636 -39.58 0.61 -29.74
C ASN A 636 -40.43 -0.66 -29.54
N PRO A 637 -40.83 -1.01 -28.29
CA PRO A 637 -41.60 -2.22 -28.00
C PRO A 637 -42.99 -2.31 -28.69
N GLY A 638 -43.53 -1.20 -29.20
CA GLY A 638 -44.77 -1.18 -29.97
C GLY A 638 -44.59 -1.61 -31.44
N ILE A 639 -43.39 -1.45 -31.99
CA ILE A 639 -43.02 -1.92 -33.34
C ILE A 639 -42.48 -3.35 -33.28
N ILE A 640 -41.65 -3.64 -32.27
CA ILE A 640 -41.04 -4.95 -32.05
C ILE A 640 -41.60 -5.53 -30.76
N GLN A 641 -42.62 -6.38 -30.89
CA GLN A 641 -43.24 -7.06 -29.74
C GLN A 641 -42.27 -8.06 -29.12
N ALA A 642 -42.10 -8.01 -27.80
CA ALA A 642 -41.22 -8.90 -27.05
C ALA A 642 -41.59 -10.38 -27.27
N GLY A 643 -40.59 -11.25 -27.36
CA GLY A 643 -40.78 -12.70 -27.60
C GLY A 643 -41.11 -13.07 -29.05
N THR A 644 -41.17 -12.11 -29.98
CA THR A 644 -41.19 -12.41 -31.42
C THR A 644 -39.77 -12.73 -31.92
N ARG A 645 -39.67 -13.50 -33.01
CA ARG A 645 -38.37 -13.75 -33.68
C ARG A 645 -37.68 -12.45 -34.14
N GLY A 646 -38.46 -11.41 -34.46
CA GLY A 646 -37.92 -10.08 -34.78
C GLY A 646 -37.28 -9.38 -33.57
N HIS A 647 -37.86 -9.56 -32.38
CA HIS A 647 -37.30 -9.09 -31.10
C HIS A 647 -36.00 -9.81 -30.78
N GLU A 648 -35.99 -11.14 -30.85
CA GLU A 648 -34.80 -11.96 -30.59
C GLU A 648 -33.62 -11.57 -31.49
N ILE A 649 -33.83 -11.50 -32.82
CA ILE A 649 -32.79 -11.09 -33.78
C ILE A 649 -32.31 -9.66 -33.52
N THR A 650 -33.22 -8.75 -33.14
CA THR A 650 -32.85 -7.36 -32.85
C THR A 650 -32.02 -7.27 -31.57
N CYS A 651 -32.36 -8.02 -30.52
CA CYS A 651 -31.56 -8.11 -29.31
C CYS A 651 -30.18 -8.71 -29.59
N GLN A 652 -30.08 -9.85 -30.27
CA GLN A 652 -28.80 -10.46 -30.64
C GLN A 652 -27.87 -9.51 -31.42
N LEU A 653 -28.43 -8.69 -32.34
CA LEU A 653 -27.66 -7.69 -33.09
C LEU A 653 -27.26 -6.47 -32.24
N LEU A 654 -28.13 -5.99 -31.34
CA LEU A 654 -27.81 -4.92 -30.39
C LEU A 654 -26.75 -5.36 -29.39
N GLU A 655 -26.85 -6.58 -28.87
CA GLU A 655 -25.89 -7.22 -27.96
C GLU A 655 -24.54 -7.39 -28.66
N SER A 656 -24.52 -7.93 -29.88
CA SER A 656 -23.29 -8.06 -30.69
C SER A 656 -22.63 -6.69 -30.96
N ALA A 657 -23.42 -5.67 -31.32
CA ALA A 657 -22.91 -4.31 -31.51
C ALA A 657 -22.34 -3.75 -30.20
N TRP A 658 -23.03 -3.92 -29.07
CA TRP A 658 -22.55 -3.44 -27.77
C TRP A 658 -21.24 -4.12 -27.35
N LEU A 659 -21.10 -5.42 -27.58
CA LEU A 659 -19.87 -6.18 -27.26
C LEU A 659 -18.69 -5.75 -28.13
N ASP A 660 -18.90 -5.57 -29.45
CA ASP A 660 -17.86 -5.04 -30.34
C ASP A 660 -17.46 -3.61 -29.98
N TRP A 661 -18.42 -2.76 -29.58
CA TRP A 661 -18.11 -1.42 -29.07
C TRP A 661 -17.29 -1.46 -27.78
N SER A 662 -17.70 -2.26 -26.80
CA SER A 662 -17.00 -2.37 -25.51
C SER A 662 -15.56 -2.83 -25.73
N ALA A 663 -15.36 -3.93 -26.46
CA ALA A 663 -14.03 -4.43 -26.78
C ALA A 663 -13.18 -3.42 -27.58
N ALA A 664 -13.79 -2.63 -28.48
CA ALA A 664 -13.08 -1.54 -29.16
C ALA A 664 -12.58 -0.47 -28.19
N ILE A 665 -13.38 -0.09 -27.18
CA ILE A 665 -12.99 0.86 -26.14
C ILE A 665 -11.90 0.26 -25.23
N ASP A 666 -12.04 -1.00 -24.82
CA ASP A 666 -11.07 -1.67 -23.94
C ASP A 666 -9.68 -1.75 -24.57
N HIS A 667 -9.58 -2.15 -25.84
CA HIS A 667 -8.31 -2.17 -26.58
C HIS A 667 -7.70 -0.77 -26.72
N LEU A 668 -8.52 0.27 -26.88
CA LEU A 668 -8.03 1.65 -26.97
C LEU A 668 -7.58 2.18 -25.60
N GLY A 669 -8.31 1.88 -24.54
CA GLY A 669 -7.99 2.23 -23.16
C GLY A 669 -6.72 1.54 -22.65
N ALA A 670 -6.56 0.24 -22.93
CA ALA A 670 -5.33 -0.49 -22.65
C ALA A 670 -4.11 0.13 -23.39
N SER A 671 -4.31 0.57 -24.64
CA SER A 671 -3.26 1.27 -25.40
C SER A 671 -2.92 2.63 -24.79
N GLU A 672 -3.91 3.40 -24.34
CA GLU A 672 -3.68 4.67 -23.64
C GLU A 672 -2.95 4.47 -22.32
N PHE A 673 -3.43 3.58 -21.46
CA PHE A 673 -2.79 3.22 -20.19
C PHE A 673 -1.32 2.82 -20.39
N MET A 674 -1.05 1.98 -21.39
CA MET A 674 0.32 1.59 -21.75
C MET A 674 1.18 2.79 -22.17
N CYS A 675 0.63 3.70 -22.97
CA CYS A 675 1.33 4.92 -23.39
C CYS A 675 1.67 5.83 -22.20
N ASP A 676 0.72 6.05 -21.28
CA ASP A 676 0.96 6.86 -20.08
C ASP A 676 1.99 6.21 -19.14
N MET A 677 1.96 4.88 -19.03
CA MET A 677 2.91 4.11 -18.22
C MET A 677 4.35 4.29 -18.72
N ILE A 678 4.57 4.28 -20.04
CA ILE A 678 5.91 4.36 -20.66
C ILE A 678 6.34 5.79 -21.00
N ASP A 679 5.46 6.80 -21.00
CA ASP A 679 5.75 8.15 -21.53
C ASP A 679 7.03 8.75 -20.93
N ARG A 680 7.20 8.60 -19.61
CA ARG A 680 8.39 9.05 -18.86
C ARG A 680 9.71 8.41 -19.30
N HIS A 681 9.62 7.31 -20.05
CA HIS A 681 10.72 6.52 -20.57
C HIS A 681 10.89 6.67 -22.10
N ILE A 682 9.99 7.37 -22.80
CA ILE A 682 10.17 7.68 -24.22
C ILE A 682 11.27 8.75 -24.39
N ASP A 683 12.43 8.33 -24.90
CA ASP A 683 13.57 9.19 -25.29
C ASP A 683 14.03 8.89 -26.72
N ASN A 684 15.18 9.45 -27.13
CA ASN A 684 15.77 9.27 -28.46
C ASN A 684 16.32 7.85 -28.74
N LYS A 685 16.36 6.94 -27.75
CA LYS A 685 16.77 5.53 -27.92
C LYS A 685 15.57 4.60 -28.11
N VAL A 686 14.36 5.07 -27.82
CA VAL A 686 13.11 4.34 -28.04
C VAL A 686 12.76 4.31 -29.54
N GLU A 687 12.14 3.22 -29.98
CA GLU A 687 11.71 3.01 -31.35
C GLU A 687 10.73 4.12 -31.80
N ARG A 688 11.03 4.75 -32.95
CA ARG A 688 10.21 5.85 -33.50
C ARG A 688 8.75 5.46 -33.70
N GLU A 689 8.46 4.18 -33.98
CA GLU A 689 7.07 3.72 -34.11
C GLU A 689 6.31 3.83 -32.79
N LEU A 690 6.95 3.50 -31.65
CA LEU A 690 6.38 3.68 -30.32
C LEU A 690 6.09 5.16 -30.01
N VAL A 691 7.03 6.05 -30.38
CA VAL A 691 6.83 7.50 -30.31
C VAL A 691 5.62 7.92 -31.15
N SER A 692 5.51 7.42 -32.40
CA SER A 692 4.39 7.74 -33.29
C SER A 692 3.03 7.22 -32.77
N VAL A 693 3.02 6.11 -32.02
CA VAL A 693 1.81 5.55 -31.42
C VAL A 693 1.31 6.41 -30.27
N CYS A 694 2.18 6.78 -29.34
CA CYS A 694 1.80 7.49 -28.11
C CYS A 694 1.83 9.01 -28.26
N ARG A 695 2.95 9.56 -28.73
CA ARG A 695 3.23 11.01 -28.82
C ARG A 695 2.99 11.61 -30.20
N GLY A 696 3.03 10.82 -31.27
CA GLY A 696 3.03 11.34 -32.64
C GLY A 696 4.34 12.03 -32.99
N ASP A 697 4.36 12.77 -34.10
CA ASP A 697 5.53 13.60 -34.44
C ASP A 697 5.41 14.95 -33.73
N ILE A 698 6.41 15.25 -32.89
CA ILE A 698 6.51 16.50 -32.14
C ILE A 698 7.67 17.33 -32.71
N ASN A 699 7.41 18.61 -32.98
CA ASN A 699 8.39 19.59 -33.42
C ASN A 699 9.30 20.04 -32.25
N LEU A 700 10.42 20.71 -32.54
CA LEU A 700 11.36 21.20 -31.51
C LEU A 700 10.75 22.22 -30.53
N ASP A 701 9.66 22.88 -30.91
CA ASP A 701 8.88 23.80 -30.06
C ASP A 701 7.84 23.10 -29.17
N GLY A 702 7.75 21.76 -29.22
CA GLY A 702 6.75 20.97 -28.52
C GLY A 702 5.37 20.91 -29.20
N SER A 703 5.18 21.59 -30.34
CA SER A 703 3.95 21.50 -31.12
C SER A 703 3.84 20.13 -31.81
N GLN A 704 2.62 19.59 -31.89
CA GLN A 704 2.38 18.30 -32.50
C GLN A 704 2.16 18.46 -34.00
N ARG A 705 3.09 17.95 -34.82
CA ARG A 705 3.05 18.00 -36.28
C ARG A 705 2.13 16.92 -36.87
N VAL A 706 2.15 15.73 -36.29
CA VAL A 706 1.31 14.60 -36.70
C VAL A 706 0.66 14.02 -35.43
N PRO A 707 -0.69 13.94 -35.36
CA PRO A 707 -1.35 13.33 -34.21
C PRO A 707 -0.94 11.87 -34.09
N SER A 708 -0.79 11.40 -32.85
CA SER A 708 -0.35 10.03 -32.55
C SER A 708 -1.34 9.00 -33.08
N LYS A 709 -0.90 7.76 -33.37
CA LYS A 709 -1.84 6.71 -33.84
C LYS A 709 -3.00 6.52 -32.83
N LEU A 710 -2.72 6.64 -31.53
CA LEU A 710 -3.74 6.60 -30.47
C LEU A 710 -4.75 7.76 -30.59
N GLN A 711 -4.30 9.00 -30.77
CA GLN A 711 -5.18 10.15 -30.99
C GLN A 711 -5.99 10.02 -32.29
N GLN A 712 -5.39 9.49 -33.36
CA GLN A 712 -6.11 9.23 -34.61
C GLN A 712 -7.24 8.20 -34.41
N SER A 713 -7.00 7.14 -33.63
CA SER A 713 -8.06 6.19 -33.26
C SER A 713 -9.16 6.85 -32.41
N LYS A 714 -8.79 7.69 -31.42
CA LYS A 714 -9.77 8.48 -30.64
C LYS A 714 -10.62 9.41 -31.52
N ALA A 715 -10.01 10.12 -32.48
CA ALA A 715 -10.71 11.00 -33.41
C ALA A 715 -11.70 10.24 -34.32
N ARG A 716 -11.36 8.99 -34.72
CA ARG A 716 -12.28 8.12 -35.47
C ARG A 716 -13.54 7.78 -34.66
N LEU A 717 -13.42 7.54 -33.35
CA LEU A 717 -14.57 7.28 -32.47
C LEU A 717 -15.46 8.52 -32.28
N LYS A 718 -14.86 9.72 -32.27
CA LYS A 718 -15.56 11.01 -32.17
C LYS A 718 -16.28 11.44 -33.45
N GLY A 719 -15.96 10.84 -34.60
CA GLY A 719 -16.62 11.15 -35.86
C GLY A 719 -16.13 12.43 -36.55
N ASP A 720 -14.89 12.88 -36.31
CA ASP A 720 -14.27 14.08 -36.93
C ASP A 720 -14.14 14.01 -38.48
N ARG A 721 -14.68 12.96 -39.12
CA ARG A 721 -14.78 12.81 -40.57
C ARG A 721 -16.24 12.86 -41.02
N VAL A 722 -16.66 14.08 -41.36
CA VAL A 722 -17.93 14.43 -42.01
C VAL A 722 -18.25 13.48 -43.17
N THR A 723 -19.35 12.72 -43.07
CA THR A 723 -20.17 12.21 -44.21
C THR A 723 -21.43 11.44 -43.78
N THR A 724 -21.50 10.90 -42.56
CA THR A 724 -22.69 10.20 -42.02
C THR A 724 -23.22 10.86 -40.74
N SER A 725 -24.50 10.67 -40.43
CA SER A 725 -25.25 11.51 -39.46
C SER A 725 -24.96 11.27 -37.97
N LEU A 726 -24.24 10.20 -37.60
CA LEU A 726 -23.87 9.88 -36.22
C LEU A 726 -22.47 9.26 -36.18
N SER A 727 -21.67 9.68 -35.20
CA SER A 727 -20.37 9.09 -34.87
C SER A 727 -20.50 7.70 -34.22
N PRO A 728 -19.42 6.90 -34.18
CA PRO A 728 -19.42 5.63 -33.45
C PRO A 728 -19.81 5.77 -31.96
N LYS A 729 -19.38 6.84 -31.26
CA LYS A 729 -19.80 7.12 -29.87
C LYS A 729 -21.32 7.31 -29.77
N GLU A 730 -21.92 8.09 -30.67
CA GLU A 730 -23.36 8.36 -30.66
C GLU A 730 -24.17 7.11 -31.03
N TRP A 731 -23.70 6.30 -31.99
CA TRP A 731 -24.29 4.99 -32.27
C TRP A 731 -24.26 4.06 -31.05
N ALA A 732 -23.17 4.03 -30.29
CA ALA A 732 -23.06 3.17 -29.11
C ALA A 732 -24.02 3.59 -27.99
N LEU A 733 -24.16 4.89 -27.75
CA LEU A 733 -25.16 5.45 -26.82
C LEU A 733 -26.59 5.11 -27.27
N LEU A 734 -26.86 5.11 -28.58
CA LEU A 734 -28.16 4.70 -29.12
C LEU A 734 -28.41 3.19 -28.97
N VAL A 735 -27.39 2.35 -29.20
CA VAL A 735 -27.46 0.89 -28.99
C VAL A 735 -27.77 0.57 -27.52
N ASP A 736 -27.08 1.21 -26.56
CA ASP A 736 -27.31 0.99 -25.12
C ASP A 736 -28.74 1.38 -24.69
N LYS A 737 -29.19 2.55 -25.17
CA LYS A 737 -30.56 3.01 -24.98
C LYS A 737 -31.57 2.00 -25.54
N LYS A 738 -31.31 1.40 -26.70
CA LYS A 738 -32.22 0.43 -27.33
C LYS A 738 -32.18 -0.97 -26.70
N LEU A 739 -31.03 -1.43 -26.19
CA LEU A 739 -30.96 -2.61 -25.32
C LEU A 739 -31.91 -2.45 -24.13
N THR A 740 -31.83 -1.29 -23.45
CA THR A 740 -32.66 -0.96 -22.29
C THR A 740 -34.15 -0.85 -22.65
N GLU A 741 -34.51 -0.09 -23.69
CA GLU A 741 -35.90 0.11 -24.11
C GLU A 741 -36.58 -1.17 -24.59
N LEU A 742 -35.87 -2.04 -25.30
CA LEU A 742 -36.39 -3.32 -25.78
C LEU A 742 -36.29 -4.46 -24.76
N ARG A 743 -35.71 -4.21 -23.58
CA ARG A 743 -35.44 -5.20 -22.52
C ARG A 743 -34.61 -6.40 -23.02
N CYS A 744 -33.63 -6.13 -23.87
CA CYS A 744 -32.61 -7.11 -24.25
C CYS A 744 -31.66 -7.35 -23.06
N SER A 745 -30.99 -8.49 -23.03
CA SER A 745 -30.01 -8.77 -21.97
C SER A 745 -28.76 -7.95 -22.24
N LYS A 746 -28.41 -6.99 -21.38
CA LYS A 746 -27.11 -6.33 -21.49
C LYS A 746 -26.03 -7.35 -21.10
N PRO A 747 -25.14 -7.78 -22.01
CA PRO A 747 -24.12 -8.77 -21.67
C PRO A 747 -23.19 -8.17 -20.61
N SER A 748 -22.89 -8.92 -19.56
CA SER A 748 -21.84 -8.50 -18.62
C SER A 748 -20.47 -8.80 -19.22
N HIS A 749 -19.45 -8.05 -18.80
CA HIS A 749 -18.07 -8.30 -19.26
C HIS A 749 -17.53 -9.67 -18.82
N ASN A 750 -18.19 -10.29 -17.82
CA ASN A 750 -17.83 -11.62 -17.33
C ASN A 750 -18.38 -12.76 -18.21
N ASP A 751 -19.39 -12.50 -19.04
CA ASP A 751 -20.02 -13.51 -19.91
C ASP A 751 -19.22 -13.78 -21.21
N LEU A 752 -18.05 -13.14 -21.36
CA LEU A 752 -17.19 -13.19 -22.55
C LEU A 752 -15.90 -14.02 -22.39
N ASN A 753 -15.65 -14.58 -21.20
CA ASN A 753 -14.49 -15.44 -20.91
C ASN A 753 -14.91 -16.91 -20.78
#